data_AF-A0A2C1DZH7-F1
#
_entry.id   AF-A0A2C1DZH7-F1
#
_cell.length_a   1.000
_cell.length_b   1.000
_cell.length_c   1.000
_cell.angle_alpha   90.00
_cell.angle_beta   90.00
_cell.angle_gamma   90.00
#
_symmetry.space_group_name_H-M   'P 1'
#
loop_
_entity.id
_entity.type
_entity.pdbx_description
1 polymer ?
#
loop_
_entity_poly.entity_id
_entity_poly.type
_entity_poly.pdbx_seq_one_letter_code
_entity_poly.pdbx_strand_id
1 'polypeptide(L)'
;MKQAINKLGIVAILLSSSTMISACSQQSLEAGKSKPSASTTNIQMTKGPNNKKEIESFADPLFEEKMKKYNVNGSSFVVVHDGKVVVNKGYGYADKEKKIPVTKDTVFQIGSVSKTFTALAVMQQVDKGKLKLDQDVQKYLGGLQIPNKTGKPLTLFDMLTYTSGVDFPDLTNITGPEYINDSIPMKEFFSKHMPTVVRPPGEVYTYDNVSFALAGFAVENVTNSPFSKYMENNIFKPLDMKSTSMSFTPELLERMATHYGPTGEPIPTSGSGLRDTPQGGILSTAEDMSKYMIMQLQKGKFKDKEIISKKSIDMMHAYQVFDDKTSPVATIGFETPFNKFANGQHVVMKGGSMPGHQSLMILVPEQKTAFFMSYNNDSMMSIDVYEALMDHYFPAKKNEVKTSYLPLEEKEAHKYLGLFQNTRFAAIRTHFTYENGNLVMEGGITGKQVLKMIHPLLFEDSEGNKVAFKKNSAGEITYFHYDSPKSLDFVADAQRINNKPPFDDVPQKSNYRSHIDNLHALNIMGAKTGNLFNPMETMTQGEFADTLLLAHGWNGFPDESKEAREKIMNGIPEYNRATPITRQFAANMIQNVKQIQDLKTIQPDKAIKVKLLDAADDWAVQSIQALASQGILDPDTSINADGSFMFRPKDLLLRQEASALLDLAFGYSALPIKRQ
;
A
#
# COMPACT_ATOMS: atom_id res chain seq x y z
N MET A 1 -17.40 -19.63 -27.81
CA MET A 1 -16.35 -18.80 -27.20
C MET A 1 -16.87 -18.18 -25.91
N LYS A 2 -17.06 -18.99 -24.86
CA LYS A 2 -17.46 -18.50 -23.53
C LYS A 2 -16.62 -19.12 -22.40
N GLN A 3 -15.29 -19.14 -22.59
CA GLN A 3 -14.30 -19.64 -21.64
C GLN A 3 -12.88 -19.06 -21.92
N ALA A 4 -12.66 -17.76 -21.64
CA ALA A 4 -11.36 -17.06 -21.68
C ALA A 4 -10.99 -16.03 -20.56
N ILE A 5 -11.85 -15.62 -19.58
CA ILE A 5 -11.55 -14.48 -18.63
C ILE A 5 -11.24 -14.84 -17.15
N ASN A 6 -12.07 -15.62 -16.41
CA ASN A 6 -11.85 -15.92 -14.98
C ASN A 6 -10.60 -16.81 -14.71
N LYS A 7 -9.38 -16.25 -14.85
CA LYS A 7 -8.11 -16.79 -14.33
C LYS A 7 -7.13 -15.69 -13.85
N LEU A 8 -7.53 -14.42 -13.88
CA LEU A 8 -6.88 -13.37 -13.09
C LEU A 8 -7.45 -13.44 -11.67
N GLY A 9 -6.86 -14.30 -10.84
CA GLY A 9 -6.98 -14.15 -9.40
C GLY A 9 -6.35 -12.81 -9.03
N ILE A 10 -7.10 -11.95 -8.33
CA ILE A 10 -6.50 -10.79 -7.66
C ILE A 10 -5.50 -11.39 -6.67
N VAL A 11 -4.22 -11.10 -6.85
CA VAL A 11 -3.22 -11.36 -5.82
C VAL A 11 -3.64 -10.48 -4.65
N ALA A 12 -4.12 -11.10 -3.57
CA ALA A 12 -4.10 -10.45 -2.28
C ALA A 12 -2.62 -10.23 -1.96
N ILE A 13 -2.12 -9.02 -2.24
CA ILE A 13 -0.73 -8.69 -1.92
C ILE A 13 -0.69 -8.56 -0.41
N LEU A 14 -0.18 -9.64 0.19
CA LEU A 14 -0.03 -9.81 1.60
C LEU A 14 0.89 -8.72 2.15
N LEU A 15 0.31 -7.87 3.01
CA LEU A 15 0.97 -7.65 4.29
C LEU A 15 1.09 -9.06 4.92
N SER A 16 2.33 -9.49 5.19
CA SER A 16 2.74 -10.84 5.67
C SER A 16 2.50 -12.08 4.76
N SER A 17 3.50 -12.36 3.89
CA SER A 17 4.02 -13.71 3.51
C SER A 17 3.13 -14.81 2.86
N SER A 18 3.43 -15.14 1.58
CA SER A 18 3.45 -16.48 0.91
C SER A 18 2.30 -17.52 1.14
N THR A 19 1.63 -18.12 0.14
CA THR A 19 2.15 -18.97 -0.98
C THR A 19 1.11 -19.10 -2.15
N MET A 20 1.10 -20.16 -2.97
CA MET A 20 0.36 -20.30 -4.26
C MET A 20 -0.33 -21.70 -4.40
N ILE A 21 -1.05 -22.14 -5.47
CA ILE A 21 -1.17 -21.73 -6.90
C ILE A 21 -2.46 -22.29 -7.59
N SER A 22 -2.91 -21.69 -8.72
CA SER A 22 -3.79 -22.19 -9.83
C SER A 22 -5.02 -23.12 -9.57
N ALA A 23 -6.17 -23.03 -10.27
CA ALA A 23 -6.32 -22.89 -11.74
C ALA A 23 -7.75 -22.52 -12.25
N CYS A 24 -7.81 -22.11 -13.53
CA CYS A 24 -8.84 -22.30 -14.60
C CYS A 24 -10.29 -22.75 -14.27
N SER A 25 -11.37 -22.26 -14.93
CA SER A 25 -11.46 -21.20 -15.95
C SER A 25 -12.89 -20.78 -16.36
N GLN A 26 -13.21 -19.46 -16.25
CA GLN A 26 -13.77 -18.59 -17.33
C GLN A 26 -15.28 -18.81 -17.80
N GLN A 27 -16.12 -17.95 -18.48
CA GLN A 27 -16.19 -16.53 -18.97
C GLN A 27 -17.62 -16.10 -19.53
N SER A 28 -17.94 -14.78 -19.66
CA SER A 28 -18.67 -14.09 -20.79
C SER A 28 -20.14 -14.39 -21.20
N LEU A 29 -20.87 -13.61 -22.04
CA LEU A 29 -20.76 -12.29 -22.74
C LEU A 29 -22.17 -11.87 -23.23
N GLU A 30 -22.30 -10.58 -23.60
CA GLU A 30 -23.28 -9.93 -24.52
C GLU A 30 -24.78 -9.94 -24.16
N ALA A 31 -25.56 -8.83 -24.13
CA ALA A 31 -25.45 -7.38 -24.48
C ALA A 31 -26.13 -6.88 -25.78
N GLY A 32 -26.88 -5.76 -25.65
CA GLY A 32 -27.59 -5.04 -26.74
C GLY A 32 -28.57 -4.00 -26.15
N LYS A 33 -28.16 -2.76 -25.88
CA LYS A 33 -28.23 -1.56 -26.77
C LYS A 33 -29.65 -1.06 -27.09
N SER A 34 -30.11 0.00 -26.39
CA SER A 34 -30.44 1.33 -27.00
C SER A 34 -31.11 2.30 -26.00
N LYS A 35 -31.11 3.59 -26.37
CA LYS A 35 -31.58 4.79 -25.66
C LYS A 35 -31.75 5.91 -26.72
N PRO A 36 -32.32 7.10 -26.42
CA PRO A 36 -33.08 7.50 -25.23
C PRO A 36 -34.44 8.16 -25.55
N SER A 37 -35.23 8.47 -24.53
CA SER A 37 -36.11 9.64 -24.53
C SER A 37 -36.31 10.15 -23.10
N ALA A 38 -36.63 11.42 -22.93
CA ALA A 38 -36.77 12.08 -21.63
C ALA A 38 -38.23 12.14 -21.17
N SER A 39 -38.48 11.89 -19.89
CA SER A 39 -39.73 12.25 -19.21
C SER A 39 -39.45 12.53 -17.73
N THR A 40 -40.02 13.60 -17.22
CA THR A 40 -39.95 13.98 -15.80
C THR A 40 -40.99 13.20 -15.01
N THR A 41 -40.54 12.34 -14.08
CA THR A 41 -41.43 11.62 -13.17
C THR A 41 -40.86 11.58 -11.75
N ASN A 42 -41.74 11.61 -10.75
CA ASN A 42 -41.37 11.55 -9.33
C ASN A 42 -40.51 10.30 -9.02
N ILE A 43 -39.31 10.50 -8.51
CA ILE A 43 -38.45 9.39 -8.08
C ILE A 43 -38.80 9.01 -6.64
N GLN A 44 -39.42 7.85 -6.49
CA GLN A 44 -39.68 7.17 -5.23
C GLN A 44 -38.35 6.91 -4.50
N MET A 45 -38.25 7.24 -3.21
CA MET A 45 -37.01 7.00 -2.46
C MET A 45 -36.69 5.50 -2.43
N THR A 46 -35.47 5.14 -2.85
CA THR A 46 -34.91 3.81 -2.62
C THR A 46 -34.85 3.55 -1.11
N LYS A 47 -35.35 2.40 -0.66
CA LYS A 47 -35.31 2.05 0.75
C LYS A 47 -33.86 1.76 1.13
N GLY A 48 -33.24 2.65 1.91
CA GLY A 48 -32.00 2.34 2.62
C GLY A 48 -32.19 1.14 3.56
N PRO A 49 -31.10 0.52 4.06
CA PRO A 49 -31.12 -0.75 4.78
C PRO A 49 -31.80 -0.62 6.16
N ASN A 50 -33.13 -0.65 6.17
CA ASN A 50 -33.97 -0.41 7.35
C ASN A 50 -34.78 -1.64 7.80
N ASN A 51 -34.65 -2.77 7.10
CA ASN A 51 -35.37 -4.01 7.41
C ASN A 51 -34.39 -5.18 7.60
N LYS A 52 -34.26 -5.64 8.85
CA LYS A 52 -33.38 -6.75 9.22
C LYS A 52 -33.52 -7.98 8.32
N LYS A 53 -34.75 -8.43 8.02
CA LYS A 53 -34.98 -9.66 7.24
C LYS A 53 -34.56 -9.53 5.79
N GLU A 54 -34.69 -8.34 5.22
CA GLU A 54 -34.27 -8.05 3.85
C GLU A 54 -32.74 -8.01 3.77
N ILE A 55 -32.08 -7.31 4.71
CA ILE A 55 -30.62 -7.26 4.80
C ILE A 55 -30.02 -8.65 5.02
N GLU A 56 -30.57 -9.48 5.92
CA GLU A 56 -30.10 -10.86 6.11
C GLU A 56 -30.35 -11.71 4.85
N SER A 57 -31.49 -11.55 4.16
CA SER A 57 -31.77 -12.28 2.92
C SER A 57 -30.85 -11.91 1.75
N PHE A 58 -30.23 -10.73 1.77
CA PHE A 58 -29.22 -10.30 0.81
C PHE A 58 -27.80 -10.69 1.25
N ALA A 59 -27.46 -10.40 2.51
CA ALA A 59 -26.12 -10.55 3.04
C ALA A 59 -25.73 -12.01 3.29
N ASP A 60 -26.65 -12.89 3.71
CA ASP A 60 -26.33 -14.28 4.03
C ASP A 60 -25.71 -15.05 2.84
N PRO A 61 -26.33 -15.11 1.64
CA PRO A 61 -25.72 -15.78 0.49
C PRO A 61 -24.49 -15.04 -0.05
N LEU A 62 -24.43 -13.70 0.11
CA LEU A 62 -23.25 -12.91 -0.26
C LEU A 62 -22.04 -13.29 0.60
N PHE A 63 -22.18 -13.31 1.92
CA PHE A 63 -21.11 -13.74 2.82
C PHE A 63 -20.74 -15.21 2.61
N GLU A 64 -21.70 -16.12 2.35
CA GLU A 64 -21.39 -17.51 1.99
C GLU A 64 -20.53 -17.60 0.71
N GLU A 65 -20.90 -16.88 -0.37
CA GLU A 65 -20.12 -16.85 -1.61
C GLU A 65 -18.72 -16.25 -1.38
N LYS A 66 -18.65 -15.06 -0.78
CA LYS A 66 -17.39 -14.32 -0.66
C LYS A 66 -16.42 -14.96 0.34
N MET A 67 -16.91 -15.46 1.48
CA MET A 67 -16.04 -16.17 2.43
C MET A 67 -15.45 -17.43 1.80
N LYS A 68 -16.25 -18.18 1.03
CA LYS A 68 -15.79 -19.36 0.28
C LYS A 68 -14.83 -19.01 -0.87
N LYS A 69 -15.05 -17.90 -1.58
CA LYS A 69 -14.16 -17.38 -2.64
C LYS A 69 -12.77 -17.01 -2.10
N TYR A 70 -12.70 -16.51 -0.87
CA TYR A 70 -11.49 -15.92 -0.27
C TYR A 70 -10.92 -16.72 0.92
N ASN A 71 -11.32 -17.98 1.13
CA ASN A 71 -10.90 -18.86 2.23
C ASN A 71 -11.09 -18.27 3.64
N VAL A 72 -12.08 -17.39 3.81
CA VAL A 72 -12.34 -16.69 5.08
C VAL A 72 -13.06 -17.62 6.05
N ASN A 73 -12.48 -17.84 7.23
CA ASN A 73 -13.05 -18.77 8.21
C ASN A 73 -14.20 -18.15 9.01
N GLY A 74 -14.12 -16.85 9.34
CA GLY A 74 -15.14 -16.12 10.09
C GLY A 74 -15.18 -14.63 9.76
N SER A 75 -16.37 -14.05 9.80
CA SER A 75 -16.57 -12.61 9.67
C SER A 75 -17.69 -12.09 10.59
N SER A 76 -17.53 -10.89 11.11
CA SER A 76 -18.62 -10.11 11.73
C SER A 76 -19.06 -8.99 10.80
N PHE A 77 -20.36 -8.72 10.76
CA PHE A 77 -20.98 -7.71 9.90
C PHE A 77 -22.06 -6.94 10.67
N VAL A 78 -22.06 -5.62 10.55
CA VAL A 78 -23.01 -4.73 11.22
C VAL A 78 -23.46 -3.60 10.29
N VAL A 79 -24.76 -3.30 10.34
CA VAL A 79 -25.43 -2.28 9.53
C VAL A 79 -26.13 -1.29 10.44
N VAL A 80 -25.76 -0.02 10.28
CA VAL A 80 -26.38 1.12 10.95
C VAL A 80 -27.17 1.93 9.92
N HIS A 81 -28.42 2.26 10.26
CA HIS A 81 -29.28 3.13 9.45
C HIS A 81 -30.13 4.03 10.37
N ASP A 82 -30.27 5.30 10.01
CA ASP A 82 -31.06 6.30 10.75
C ASP A 82 -30.73 6.37 12.27
N GLY A 83 -29.44 6.16 12.60
CA GLY A 83 -28.92 6.16 13.99
C GLY A 83 -29.18 4.89 14.79
N LYS A 84 -29.63 3.79 14.16
CA LYS A 84 -29.94 2.51 14.81
C LYS A 84 -29.16 1.36 14.19
N VAL A 85 -28.81 0.36 15.00
CA VAL A 85 -28.31 -0.93 14.51
C VAL A 85 -29.49 -1.73 13.95
N VAL A 86 -29.41 -2.17 12.70
CA VAL A 86 -30.48 -2.93 12.02
C VAL A 86 -30.11 -4.41 11.89
N VAL A 87 -28.82 -4.68 11.61
CA VAL A 87 -28.21 -6.01 11.66
C VAL A 87 -26.90 -5.91 12.42
N ASN A 88 -26.63 -6.87 13.29
CA ASN A 88 -25.31 -7.17 13.84
C ASN A 88 -25.22 -8.71 13.90
N LYS A 89 -24.32 -9.31 13.11
CA LYS A 89 -24.34 -10.74 12.80
C LYS A 89 -22.91 -11.27 12.62
N GLY A 90 -22.70 -12.52 13.03
CA GLY A 90 -21.49 -13.28 12.73
C GLY A 90 -21.77 -14.35 11.67
N TYR A 91 -20.76 -14.62 10.85
CA TYR A 91 -20.72 -15.67 9.84
C TYR A 91 -19.48 -16.53 10.07
N GLY A 92 -19.61 -17.85 9.89
CA GLY A 92 -18.51 -18.80 10.10
C GLY A 92 -17.97 -18.81 11.53
N TYR A 93 -16.66 -19.04 11.65
CA TYR A 93 -15.98 -19.36 12.91
C TYR A 93 -14.90 -18.33 13.28
N ALA A 94 -14.97 -17.86 14.52
CA ALA A 94 -13.89 -17.11 15.17
C ALA A 94 -12.66 -18.00 15.35
N ASP A 95 -12.89 -19.27 15.69
CA ASP A 95 -11.88 -20.34 15.71
C ASP A 95 -12.48 -21.58 15.02
N LYS A 96 -11.94 -21.91 13.84
CA LYS A 96 -12.37 -22.99 12.94
C LYS A 96 -12.11 -24.37 13.54
N GLU A 97 -10.95 -24.56 14.16
CA GLU A 97 -10.47 -25.82 14.73
C GLU A 97 -11.30 -26.20 15.97
N LYS A 98 -11.57 -25.22 16.85
CA LYS A 98 -12.45 -25.36 18.02
C LYS A 98 -13.94 -25.19 17.68
N LYS A 99 -14.28 -24.82 16.45
CA LYS A 99 -15.64 -24.52 15.95
C LYS A 99 -16.38 -23.45 16.75
N ILE A 100 -15.66 -22.46 17.28
CA ILE A 100 -16.25 -21.31 17.98
C ILE A 100 -16.84 -20.36 16.93
N PRO A 101 -18.17 -20.11 16.93
CA PRO A 101 -18.80 -19.26 15.92
C PRO A 101 -18.39 -17.79 16.09
N VAL A 102 -18.41 -17.00 15.01
CA VAL A 102 -18.34 -15.54 15.15
C VAL A 102 -19.63 -15.03 15.77
N THR A 103 -19.51 -14.08 16.70
CA THR A 103 -20.63 -13.41 17.37
C THR A 103 -20.44 -11.89 17.31
N LYS A 104 -21.47 -11.14 17.72
CA LYS A 104 -21.38 -9.67 17.91
C LYS A 104 -20.33 -9.23 18.95
N ASP A 105 -19.90 -10.16 19.81
CA ASP A 105 -18.96 -9.93 20.93
C ASP A 105 -17.58 -10.54 20.65
N THR A 106 -17.37 -11.14 19.47
CA THR A 106 -16.06 -11.59 19.00
C THR A 106 -15.19 -10.38 18.66
N VAL A 107 -13.96 -10.39 19.16
CA VAL A 107 -12.99 -9.30 19.01
C VAL A 107 -12.13 -9.54 17.76
N PHE A 108 -11.90 -8.49 17.00
CA PHE A 108 -11.00 -8.47 15.85
C PHE A 108 -10.01 -7.31 16.03
N GLN A 109 -8.81 -7.43 15.47
CA GLN A 109 -7.96 -6.25 15.27
C GLN A 109 -8.54 -5.47 14.08
N ILE A 110 -8.90 -4.20 14.27
CA ILE A 110 -9.47 -3.36 13.19
C ILE A 110 -8.39 -2.62 12.39
N GLY A 111 -7.12 -2.89 12.68
CA GLY A 111 -5.97 -2.37 11.96
C GLY A 111 -6.08 -0.87 11.70
N SER A 112 -5.80 -0.47 10.46
CA SER A 112 -5.84 0.93 10.04
C SER A 112 -7.21 1.64 10.10
N VAL A 113 -8.33 0.99 10.46
CA VAL A 113 -9.55 1.71 10.87
C VAL A 113 -9.26 2.61 12.09
N SER A 114 -8.28 2.26 12.91
CA SER A 114 -7.74 3.07 14.02
C SER A 114 -7.42 4.53 13.62
N LYS A 115 -7.01 4.77 12.37
CA LYS A 115 -6.69 6.12 11.87
C LYS A 115 -7.86 7.10 11.98
N THR A 116 -9.10 6.65 11.81
CA THR A 116 -10.29 7.52 11.94
C THR A 116 -10.53 7.93 13.40
N PHE A 117 -10.16 7.09 14.37
CA PHE A 117 -10.19 7.42 15.80
C PHE A 117 -9.04 8.36 16.19
N THR A 118 -7.86 8.20 15.59
CA THR A 118 -6.73 9.12 15.79
C THR A 118 -7.01 10.50 15.22
N ALA A 119 -7.63 10.59 14.04
CA ALA A 119 -8.15 11.84 13.51
C ALA A 119 -9.21 12.45 14.44
N LEU A 120 -10.17 11.65 14.96
CA LEU A 120 -11.14 12.12 15.97
C LEU A 120 -10.45 12.68 17.22
N ALA A 121 -9.40 12.02 17.72
CA ALA A 121 -8.64 12.47 18.89
C ALA A 121 -7.91 13.79 18.65
N VAL A 122 -7.29 13.99 17.48
CA VAL A 122 -6.69 15.27 17.07
C VAL A 122 -7.77 16.34 16.97
N MET A 123 -8.88 16.07 16.28
CA MET A 123 -9.95 17.04 16.06
C MET A 123 -10.66 17.42 17.37
N GLN A 124 -10.78 16.51 18.34
CA GLN A 124 -11.20 16.83 19.72
C GLN A 124 -10.25 17.81 20.41
N GLN A 125 -8.95 17.82 20.10
CA GLN A 125 -8.00 18.83 20.62
C GLN A 125 -8.03 20.14 19.80
N VAL A 126 -8.41 20.10 18.53
CA VAL A 126 -8.68 21.29 17.70
C VAL A 126 -9.92 22.03 18.21
N ASP A 127 -11.02 21.32 18.50
CA ASP A 127 -12.21 21.88 19.16
C ASP A 127 -11.87 22.53 20.52
N LYS A 128 -10.93 21.94 21.27
CA LYS A 128 -10.43 22.46 22.56
C LYS A 128 -9.36 23.56 22.39
N GLY A 129 -9.04 23.97 21.16
CA GLY A 129 -8.04 25.01 20.85
C GLY A 129 -6.58 24.65 21.16
N LYS A 130 -6.30 23.38 21.52
CA LYS A 130 -4.97 22.88 21.91
C LYS A 130 -4.10 22.50 20.71
N LEU A 131 -4.70 21.93 19.68
CA LEU A 131 -4.05 21.66 18.40
C LEU A 131 -4.61 22.60 17.33
N LYS A 132 -3.82 22.82 16.28
CA LYS A 132 -4.23 23.53 15.07
C LYS A 132 -3.75 22.75 13.85
N LEU A 133 -4.65 22.57 12.88
CA LEU A 133 -4.36 21.76 11.69
C LEU A 133 -3.34 22.42 10.76
N ASP A 134 -3.29 23.75 10.74
CA ASP A 134 -2.52 24.60 9.83
C ASP A 134 -1.13 25.00 10.38
N GLN A 135 -0.71 24.43 11.50
CA GLN A 135 0.58 24.76 12.14
C GLN A 135 1.58 23.62 12.06
N ASP A 136 2.86 23.98 12.02
CA ASP A 136 4.00 23.08 12.16
C ASP A 136 3.80 22.13 13.36
N VAL A 137 3.74 20.83 13.06
CA VAL A 137 3.47 19.79 14.05
C VAL A 137 4.54 19.72 15.13
N GLN A 138 5.79 20.15 14.87
CA GLN A 138 6.91 20.09 15.83
C GLN A 138 6.60 20.83 17.15
N LYS A 139 5.71 21.83 17.11
CA LYS A 139 5.18 22.54 18.30
C LYS A 139 4.47 21.61 19.28
N TYR A 140 4.04 20.44 18.84
CA TYR A 140 3.25 19.47 19.59
C TYR A 140 4.00 18.18 19.92
N LEU A 141 5.28 18.02 19.50
CA LEU A 141 6.05 16.77 19.65
C LEU A 141 6.96 16.73 20.89
N GLY A 142 6.63 17.50 21.94
CA GLY A 142 7.35 17.47 23.21
C GLY A 142 8.83 17.90 23.14
N GLY A 143 9.19 18.68 22.11
CA GLY A 143 10.56 19.13 21.83
C GLY A 143 11.30 18.32 20.76
N LEU A 144 10.80 17.16 20.33
CA LEU A 144 11.38 16.43 19.20
C LEU A 144 11.24 17.23 17.89
N GLN A 145 12.28 17.20 17.07
CA GLN A 145 12.32 17.88 15.76
C GLN A 145 12.19 16.84 14.64
N ILE A 146 11.52 17.20 13.54
CA ILE A 146 11.42 16.38 12.33
C ILE A 146 12.40 16.96 11.30
N PRO A 147 13.43 16.21 10.85
CA PRO A 147 14.28 16.63 9.74
C PRO A 147 13.45 16.95 8.50
N ASN A 148 13.68 18.11 7.87
CA ASN A 148 12.88 18.57 6.73
C ASN A 148 13.77 19.17 5.65
N LYS A 149 13.72 18.59 4.44
CA LYS A 149 14.54 18.97 3.28
C LYS A 149 13.80 19.89 2.29
N THR A 150 12.58 20.31 2.61
CA THR A 150 11.65 20.96 1.66
C THR A 150 11.42 22.45 1.90
N GLY A 151 11.75 22.94 3.10
CA GLY A 151 11.47 24.32 3.53
C GLY A 151 10.00 24.62 3.85
N LYS A 152 9.05 23.74 3.50
CA LYS A 152 7.63 23.86 3.88
C LYS A 152 7.37 23.11 5.20
N PRO A 153 6.75 23.74 6.23
CA PRO A 153 6.39 23.05 7.47
C PRO A 153 5.43 21.87 7.23
N LEU A 154 5.62 20.79 7.99
CA LEU A 154 4.68 19.67 8.05
C LEU A 154 3.57 20.00 9.05
N THR A 155 2.30 19.92 8.64
CA THR A 155 1.17 20.25 9.50
C THR A 155 0.30 19.04 9.83
N LEU A 156 -0.52 19.16 10.89
CA LEU A 156 -1.48 18.12 11.25
C LEU A 156 -2.58 17.91 10.19
N PHE A 157 -2.84 18.90 9.33
CA PHE A 157 -3.65 18.72 8.13
C PHE A 157 -2.98 17.70 7.20
N ASP A 158 -1.75 18.00 6.74
CA ASP A 158 -1.01 17.16 5.79
C ASP A 158 -0.86 15.71 6.27
N MET A 159 -0.62 15.54 7.58
CA MET A 159 -0.47 14.23 8.21
C MET A 159 -1.78 13.42 8.22
N LEU A 160 -2.92 14.06 8.48
CA LEU A 160 -4.23 13.39 8.53
C LEU A 160 -4.90 13.23 7.16
N THR A 161 -4.44 13.97 6.15
CA THR A 161 -4.86 13.83 4.74
C THR A 161 -3.93 12.94 3.91
N TYR A 162 -2.95 12.26 4.53
CA TYR A 162 -1.96 11.42 3.85
C TYR A 162 -1.11 12.16 2.80
N THR A 163 -0.81 13.44 3.06
CA THR A 163 0.00 14.29 2.19
C THR A 163 1.27 14.80 2.89
N SER A 164 1.79 14.02 3.83
CA SER A 164 2.93 14.38 4.70
C SER A 164 4.27 14.59 3.97
N GLY A 165 4.50 13.87 2.87
CA GLY A 165 5.74 13.92 2.12
C GLY A 165 6.98 13.30 2.82
N VAL A 166 6.77 12.49 3.86
CA VAL A 166 7.86 11.82 4.59
C VAL A 166 8.55 10.72 3.78
N ASP A 167 9.79 10.38 4.14
CA ASP A 167 10.37 9.08 3.85
C ASP A 167 9.89 8.02 4.85
N PHE A 168 9.99 6.74 4.46
CA PHE A 168 9.58 5.58 5.26
C PHE A 168 8.17 5.70 5.87
N PRO A 169 7.10 5.88 5.05
CA PRO A 169 5.73 6.03 5.54
C PRO A 169 5.25 4.87 6.42
N ASP A 170 5.84 3.68 6.26
CA ASP A 170 5.53 2.46 7.01
C ASP A 170 6.56 2.13 8.13
N LEU A 171 7.42 3.09 8.53
CA LEU A 171 8.44 2.94 9.57
C LEU A 171 7.91 2.40 10.92
N THR A 172 6.62 2.65 11.21
CA THR A 172 5.94 2.20 12.44
C THR A 172 5.16 0.89 12.27
N ASN A 173 5.30 0.20 11.14
CA ASN A 173 4.70 -1.13 10.92
C ASN A 173 5.69 -2.20 11.39
N ILE A 174 5.77 -2.34 12.71
CA ILE A 174 6.57 -3.36 13.40
C ILE A 174 5.58 -4.30 14.07
N THR A 175 5.55 -5.57 13.66
CA THR A 175 4.52 -6.53 14.07
C THR A 175 5.07 -7.93 14.31
N GLY A 176 4.49 -8.67 15.26
CA GLY A 176 4.98 -9.97 15.68
C GLY A 176 4.36 -10.45 17.01
N PRO A 177 4.40 -11.75 17.31
CA PRO A 177 3.83 -12.33 18.55
C PRO A 177 4.53 -11.87 19.83
N GLU A 178 5.80 -11.45 19.78
CA GLU A 178 6.50 -10.84 20.92
C GLU A 178 5.81 -9.54 21.39
N TYR A 179 5.28 -8.77 20.43
CA TYR A 179 4.68 -7.46 20.67
C TYR A 179 3.24 -7.50 21.21
N ILE A 180 2.79 -8.67 21.67
CA ILE A 180 1.57 -8.81 22.49
C ILE A 180 1.84 -8.30 23.92
N ASN A 181 3.08 -8.47 24.43
CA ASN A 181 3.45 -8.21 25.82
C ASN A 181 4.61 -7.22 26.00
N ASP A 182 5.52 -7.10 25.04
CA ASP A 182 6.63 -6.13 25.06
C ASP A 182 6.39 -5.04 23.99
N SER A 183 6.55 -3.77 24.32
CA SER A 183 6.22 -2.68 23.39
C SER A 183 6.80 -1.31 23.76
N ILE A 184 7.24 -0.57 22.74
CA ILE A 184 8.06 0.64 22.87
C ILE A 184 7.16 1.88 23.04
N PRO A 185 7.41 2.78 24.02
CA PRO A 185 6.71 4.05 24.11
C PRO A 185 7.00 4.97 22.92
N MET A 186 5.98 5.65 22.36
CA MET A 186 6.12 6.51 21.17
C MET A 186 7.28 7.53 21.29
N LYS A 187 7.46 8.16 22.46
CA LYS A 187 8.57 9.09 22.70
C LYS A 187 9.94 8.43 22.54
N GLU A 188 10.13 7.21 23.01
CA GLU A 188 11.40 6.50 22.88
C GLU A 188 11.65 6.11 21.42
N PHE A 189 10.62 5.60 20.74
CA PHE A 189 10.70 5.26 19.32
C PHE A 189 11.09 6.47 18.47
N PHE A 190 10.36 7.58 18.55
CA PHE A 190 10.64 8.79 17.78
C PHE A 190 11.94 9.50 18.18
N SER A 191 12.51 9.23 19.36
CA SER A 191 13.85 9.71 19.73
C SER A 191 14.98 8.96 19.00
N LYS A 192 14.69 7.79 18.39
CA LYS A 192 15.64 6.94 17.65
C LYS A 192 15.29 6.82 16.15
N HIS A 193 14.02 6.92 15.81
CA HIS A 193 13.43 6.60 14.51
C HIS A 193 12.47 7.71 14.05
N MET A 194 12.98 8.94 13.92
CA MET A 194 12.23 10.04 13.33
C MET A 194 12.34 10.01 11.79
N PRO A 195 11.22 10.07 11.03
CA PRO A 195 11.27 10.19 9.58
C PRO A 195 11.74 11.59 9.14
N THR A 196 12.16 11.72 7.88
CA THR A 196 12.49 12.99 7.24
C THR A 196 11.38 13.42 6.28
N VAL A 197 10.99 14.70 6.29
CA VAL A 197 10.15 15.29 5.22
C VAL A 197 11.03 15.49 3.98
N VAL A 198 10.77 14.71 2.92
CA VAL A 198 11.59 14.67 1.69
C VAL A 198 10.85 15.14 0.43
N ARG A 199 9.51 15.16 0.46
CA ARG A 199 8.62 15.75 -0.56
C ARG A 199 7.82 16.88 0.11
N PRO A 200 7.55 18.02 -0.54
CA PRO A 200 6.82 19.12 0.11
C PRO A 200 5.45 18.66 0.62
N PRO A 201 5.10 18.90 1.91
CA PRO A 201 3.79 18.53 2.43
C PRO A 201 2.66 19.13 1.57
N GLY A 202 1.59 18.37 1.36
CA GLY A 202 0.44 18.79 0.55
C GLY A 202 0.60 18.72 -0.97
N GLU A 203 1.76 18.36 -1.53
CA GLU A 203 1.91 18.19 -3.01
C GLU A 203 1.47 16.81 -3.53
N VAL A 204 1.56 15.76 -2.72
CA VAL A 204 1.30 14.37 -3.12
C VAL A 204 0.54 13.56 -2.09
N TYR A 205 -0.27 12.61 -2.54
CA TYR A 205 -0.83 11.55 -1.72
C TYR A 205 0.20 10.42 -1.52
N THR A 206 0.45 10.04 -0.27
CA THR A 206 1.22 8.85 0.08
C THR A 206 0.57 8.24 1.32
N TYR A 207 -0.02 7.04 1.22
CA TYR A 207 -0.57 6.38 2.41
C TYR A 207 0.53 6.17 3.45
N ASP A 208 0.24 6.58 4.69
CA ASP A 208 1.23 6.85 5.72
C ASP A 208 0.75 6.31 7.08
N ASN A 209 1.63 5.56 7.73
CA ASN A 209 1.44 5.02 9.08
C ASN A 209 2.19 5.88 10.12
N VAL A 210 3.42 6.31 9.83
CA VAL A 210 4.27 7.07 10.76
C VAL A 210 3.68 8.45 11.08
N SER A 211 3.04 9.13 10.13
CA SER A 211 2.34 10.40 10.38
C SER A 211 1.12 10.23 11.29
N PHE A 212 0.40 9.11 11.22
CA PHE A 212 -0.71 8.85 12.15
C PHE A 212 -0.19 8.53 13.54
N ALA A 213 0.92 7.80 13.67
CA ALA A 213 1.59 7.59 14.94
C ALA A 213 2.10 8.92 15.55
N LEU A 214 2.73 9.79 14.76
CA LEU A 214 3.13 11.14 15.16
C LEU A 214 1.92 12.04 15.54
N ALA A 215 0.79 11.92 14.84
CA ALA A 215 -0.44 12.65 15.18
C ALA A 215 -1.03 12.21 16.54
N GLY A 216 -1.00 10.90 16.84
CA GLY A 216 -1.36 10.41 18.17
C GLY A 216 -0.35 10.83 19.25
N PHE A 217 0.95 10.86 18.95
CA PHE A 217 1.97 11.39 19.85
C PHE A 217 1.78 12.90 20.11
N ALA A 218 1.33 13.70 19.13
CA ALA A 218 0.95 15.09 19.35
C ALA A 218 -0.20 15.23 20.35
N VAL A 219 -1.22 14.35 20.28
CA VAL A 219 -2.32 14.29 21.27
C VAL A 219 -1.80 13.90 22.66
N GLU A 220 -0.91 12.91 22.76
CA GLU A 220 -0.28 12.50 24.03
C GLU A 220 0.43 13.69 24.72
N ASN A 221 1.24 14.44 23.98
CA ASN A 221 1.97 15.59 24.50
C ASN A 221 1.03 16.73 24.96
N VAL A 222 0.06 17.16 24.14
CA VAL A 222 -0.83 18.30 24.52
C VAL A 222 -1.89 17.94 25.56
N THR A 223 -2.09 16.65 25.84
CA THR A 223 -2.95 16.18 26.94
C THR A 223 -2.18 15.74 28.18
N ASN A 224 -0.85 15.55 28.07
CA ASN A 224 0.01 14.95 29.10
C ASN A 224 -0.54 13.62 29.62
N SER A 225 -1.02 12.78 28.70
CA SER A 225 -1.66 11.50 28.99
C SER A 225 -1.32 10.49 27.88
N PRO A 226 -0.95 9.22 28.20
CA PRO A 226 -0.71 8.20 27.18
C PRO A 226 -1.86 8.12 26.18
N PHE A 227 -1.57 8.05 24.89
CA PHE A 227 -2.60 8.12 23.85
C PHE A 227 -3.72 7.07 24.02
N SER A 228 -3.38 5.84 24.40
CA SER A 228 -4.30 4.76 24.78
C SER A 228 -5.26 5.17 25.91
N LYS A 229 -4.77 5.89 26.93
CA LYS A 229 -5.58 6.43 28.03
C LYS A 229 -6.35 7.70 27.67
N TYR A 230 -5.87 8.49 26.70
CA TYR A 230 -6.70 9.52 26.09
C TYR A 230 -7.92 8.89 25.41
N MET A 231 -7.70 7.90 24.53
CA MET A 231 -8.71 7.21 23.73
C MET A 231 -9.74 6.49 24.59
N GLU A 232 -9.30 5.75 25.61
CA GLU A 232 -10.16 5.07 26.59
C GLU A 232 -11.16 6.04 27.24
N ASN A 233 -10.69 7.22 27.67
CA ASN A 233 -11.49 8.14 28.49
C ASN A 233 -12.25 9.20 27.68
N ASN A 234 -11.77 9.59 26.49
CA ASN A 234 -12.37 10.65 25.66
C ASN A 234 -13.18 10.12 24.46
N ILE A 235 -13.05 8.84 24.11
CA ILE A 235 -13.75 8.23 22.97
C ILE A 235 -14.45 6.92 23.39
N PHE A 236 -13.73 5.89 23.83
CA PHE A 236 -14.32 4.56 24.04
C PHE A 236 -15.38 4.55 25.16
N LYS A 237 -15.06 5.02 26.37
CA LYS A 237 -16.03 5.12 27.48
C LYS A 237 -17.19 6.07 27.18
N PRO A 238 -16.99 7.29 26.61
CA PRO A 238 -18.10 8.14 26.19
C PRO A 238 -19.08 7.48 25.22
N LEU A 239 -18.59 6.63 24.30
CA LEU A 239 -19.37 5.88 23.32
C LEU A 239 -19.94 4.53 23.83
N ASP A 240 -19.75 4.18 25.10
CA ASP A 240 -20.07 2.86 25.65
C ASP A 240 -19.44 1.69 24.86
N MET A 241 -18.27 1.91 24.28
CA MET A 241 -17.45 0.89 23.60
C MET A 241 -16.66 0.12 24.66
N LYS A 242 -17.21 -1.01 25.11
CA LYS A 242 -16.72 -1.77 26.29
C LYS A 242 -15.76 -2.91 25.95
N SER A 243 -15.78 -3.37 24.71
CA SER A 243 -14.87 -4.39 24.15
C SER A 243 -13.86 -3.78 23.17
N THR A 244 -13.45 -2.53 23.43
CA THR A 244 -12.55 -1.76 22.56
C THR A 244 -11.33 -1.29 23.34
N SER A 245 -10.14 -1.52 22.80
CA SER A 245 -8.86 -1.23 23.46
C SER A 245 -7.76 -0.95 22.44
N MET A 246 -6.68 -0.30 22.89
CA MET A 246 -5.41 -0.21 22.15
C MET A 246 -4.34 -1.17 22.68
N SER A 247 -4.74 -2.14 23.50
CA SER A 247 -3.84 -3.08 24.18
C SER A 247 -4.52 -4.44 24.37
N PHE A 248 -3.73 -5.51 24.25
CA PHE A 248 -4.19 -6.91 24.34
C PHE A 248 -4.50 -7.32 25.79
N THR A 249 -5.64 -6.85 26.32
CA THR A 249 -6.12 -7.28 27.64
C THR A 249 -6.58 -8.74 27.61
N PRO A 250 -6.43 -9.52 28.70
CA PRO A 250 -6.84 -10.93 28.74
C PRO A 250 -8.29 -11.19 28.31
N GLU A 251 -9.23 -10.32 28.73
CA GLU A 251 -10.66 -10.41 28.40
C GLU A 251 -10.95 -10.22 26.90
N LEU A 252 -10.09 -9.49 26.18
CA LEU A 252 -10.19 -9.33 24.73
C LEU A 252 -9.48 -10.47 24.00
N LEU A 253 -8.34 -10.94 24.52
CA LEU A 253 -7.62 -12.11 23.98
C LEU A 253 -8.49 -13.38 24.01
N GLU A 254 -9.22 -13.63 25.10
CA GLU A 254 -10.13 -14.78 25.25
C GLU A 254 -11.26 -14.78 24.20
N ARG A 255 -11.68 -13.60 23.73
CA ARG A 255 -12.77 -13.40 22.77
C ARG A 255 -12.30 -13.06 21.37
N MET A 256 -10.99 -13.03 21.12
CA MET A 256 -10.42 -12.68 19.83
C MET A 256 -10.61 -13.83 18.84
N ALA A 257 -10.95 -13.50 17.59
CA ALA A 257 -10.90 -14.49 16.53
C ALA A 257 -9.45 -14.96 16.30
N THR A 258 -9.27 -16.25 16.06
CA THR A 258 -7.99 -16.82 15.64
C THR A 258 -7.60 -16.21 14.30
N HIS A 259 -6.34 -15.79 14.20
CA HIS A 259 -5.74 -15.27 12.98
C HIS A 259 -5.50 -16.39 11.96
N TYR A 260 -5.87 -16.19 10.69
CA TYR A 260 -5.57 -17.13 9.60
C TYR A 260 -4.87 -16.45 8.42
N GLY A 261 -4.01 -17.20 7.74
CA GLY A 261 -3.41 -16.78 6.47
C GLY A 261 -4.38 -16.87 5.28
N PRO A 262 -3.93 -16.48 4.07
CA PRO A 262 -4.76 -16.33 2.88
C PRO A 262 -5.36 -17.65 2.35
N THR A 263 -4.87 -18.81 2.78
CA THR A 263 -5.44 -20.12 2.43
C THR A 263 -6.42 -20.65 3.48
N GLY A 264 -6.63 -19.90 4.58
CA GLY A 264 -7.51 -20.26 5.68
C GLY A 264 -6.85 -21.18 6.72
N GLU A 265 -5.53 -21.17 6.79
CA GLU A 265 -4.63 -21.86 7.72
C GLU A 265 -4.29 -21.00 8.95
N PRO A 266 -4.26 -21.54 10.18
CA PRO A 266 -4.06 -20.71 11.39
C PRO A 266 -2.62 -20.21 11.50
N ILE A 267 -2.47 -18.93 11.88
CA ILE A 267 -1.17 -18.27 12.08
C ILE A 267 -1.06 -17.70 13.51
N PRO A 268 0.15 -17.40 14.02
CA PRO A 268 0.31 -16.77 15.33
C PRO A 268 -0.37 -15.40 15.40
N THR A 269 -0.94 -15.07 16.56
CA THR A 269 -1.39 -13.70 16.84
C THR A 269 -0.23 -12.73 16.73
N SER A 270 -0.42 -11.66 15.96
CA SER A 270 0.54 -10.57 15.82
C SER A 270 0.13 -9.36 16.66
N GLY A 271 1.08 -8.80 17.42
CA GLY A 271 0.96 -7.52 18.13
C GLY A 271 1.58 -6.36 17.36
N SER A 272 1.90 -5.24 18.04
CA SER A 272 2.60 -4.11 17.42
C SER A 272 3.67 -3.51 18.32
N GLY A 273 4.85 -3.24 17.75
CA GLY A 273 6.03 -2.80 18.50
C GLY A 273 5.91 -1.43 19.17
N LEU A 274 4.86 -0.65 18.88
CA LEU A 274 4.53 0.58 19.62
C LEU A 274 3.46 0.30 20.67
N ARG A 275 3.74 0.64 21.94
CA ARG A 275 2.81 0.39 23.07
C ARG A 275 1.46 1.08 22.89
N ASP A 276 1.52 2.28 22.35
CA ASP A 276 0.37 3.04 21.89
C ASP A 276 0.53 3.13 20.37
N THR A 277 -0.38 2.53 19.59
CA THR A 277 -0.30 2.40 18.11
C THR A 277 -1.46 3.16 17.44
N PRO A 278 -1.39 4.50 17.30
CA PRO A 278 -2.48 5.32 16.73
C PRO A 278 -2.82 4.99 15.27
N GLN A 279 -1.88 4.42 14.54
CA GLN A 279 -2.00 4.08 13.12
C GLN A 279 -2.76 2.76 12.87
N GLY A 280 -2.90 1.88 13.86
CA GLY A 280 -3.40 0.52 13.62
C GLY A 280 -3.84 -0.34 14.82
N GLY A 281 -3.54 0.03 16.07
CA GLY A 281 -3.57 -0.91 17.20
C GLY A 281 -4.91 -1.11 17.91
N ILE A 282 -6.05 -0.70 17.36
CA ILE A 282 -7.35 -0.90 18.01
C ILE A 282 -7.82 -2.36 17.83
N LEU A 283 -8.15 -3.00 18.96
CA LEU A 283 -9.01 -4.18 19.03
C LEU A 283 -10.45 -3.70 19.28
N SER A 284 -11.43 -4.27 18.59
CA SER A 284 -12.86 -3.93 18.76
C SER A 284 -13.77 -5.08 18.35
N THR A 285 -15.06 -4.98 18.68
CA THR A 285 -16.14 -5.82 18.14
C THR A 285 -17.01 -5.03 17.16
N ALA A 286 -17.84 -5.73 16.37
CA ALA A 286 -18.83 -5.11 15.50
C ALA A 286 -19.91 -4.35 16.30
N GLU A 287 -20.29 -4.83 17.49
CA GLU A 287 -21.20 -4.13 18.41
C GLU A 287 -20.66 -2.77 18.85
N ASP A 288 -19.38 -2.68 19.17
CA ASP A 288 -18.74 -1.41 19.55
C ASP A 288 -18.54 -0.47 18.35
N MET A 289 -18.09 -1.00 17.21
CA MET A 289 -17.95 -0.20 15.98
C MET A 289 -19.27 0.41 15.52
N SER A 290 -20.41 -0.25 15.78
CA SER A 290 -21.74 0.31 15.50
C SER A 290 -21.97 1.65 16.21
N LYS A 291 -21.48 1.81 17.46
CA LYS A 291 -21.66 3.00 18.29
C LYS A 291 -20.82 4.16 17.77
N TYR A 292 -19.60 3.85 17.32
CA TYR A 292 -18.73 4.79 16.63
C TYR A 292 -19.33 5.27 15.29
N MET A 293 -19.86 4.35 14.47
CA MET A 293 -20.55 4.71 13.22
C MET A 293 -21.81 5.56 13.48
N ILE A 294 -22.59 5.25 14.53
CA ILE A 294 -23.73 6.09 14.95
C ILE A 294 -23.26 7.50 15.29
N MET A 295 -22.17 7.67 16.05
CA MET A 295 -21.63 9.00 16.39
C MET A 295 -21.20 9.80 15.15
N GLN A 296 -20.52 9.14 14.21
CA GLN A 296 -20.11 9.76 12.94
C GLN A 296 -21.34 10.27 12.15
N LEU A 297 -22.34 9.41 11.93
CA LEU A 297 -23.56 9.76 11.20
C LEU A 297 -24.44 10.79 11.93
N GLN A 298 -24.43 10.77 13.27
CA GLN A 298 -25.15 11.74 14.12
C GLN A 298 -24.29 12.98 14.44
N LYS A 299 -23.36 13.34 13.55
CA LYS A 299 -22.66 14.63 13.53
C LYS A 299 -21.93 14.95 14.83
N GLY A 300 -21.29 13.93 15.41
CA GLY A 300 -20.47 14.05 16.61
C GLY A 300 -21.20 13.70 17.90
N LYS A 301 -22.47 13.30 17.84
CA LYS A 301 -23.31 13.02 19.03
C LYS A 301 -23.57 11.53 19.21
N PHE A 302 -23.52 11.05 20.45
CA PHE A 302 -23.90 9.69 20.81
C PHE A 302 -24.77 9.72 22.07
N LYS A 303 -26.02 9.27 21.94
CA LYS A 303 -27.07 9.53 22.93
C LYS A 303 -27.12 11.06 23.20
N ASP A 304 -27.22 11.46 24.46
CA ASP A 304 -27.28 12.87 24.88
C ASP A 304 -25.90 13.55 24.97
N LYS A 305 -24.81 12.86 24.61
CA LYS A 305 -23.43 13.39 24.67
C LYS A 305 -22.99 13.93 23.31
N GLU A 306 -22.40 15.14 23.30
CA GLU A 306 -21.56 15.59 22.19
C GLU A 306 -20.13 15.11 22.44
N ILE A 307 -19.62 14.26 21.55
CA ILE A 307 -18.29 13.64 21.61
C ILE A 307 -17.25 14.53 20.91
N ILE A 308 -17.69 15.23 19.87
CA ILE A 308 -16.92 16.20 19.09
C ILE A 308 -17.91 17.16 18.41
N SER A 309 -17.47 18.36 18.04
CA SER A 309 -18.33 19.34 17.35
C SER A 309 -18.76 18.87 15.95
N LYS A 310 -19.96 19.30 15.52
CA LYS A 310 -20.44 19.09 14.15
C LYS A 310 -19.41 19.57 13.12
N LYS A 311 -18.80 20.75 13.34
CA LYS A 311 -17.83 21.35 12.41
C LYS A 311 -16.65 20.40 12.15
N SER A 312 -16.13 19.79 13.21
CA SER A 312 -15.01 18.87 13.10
C SER A 312 -15.39 17.56 12.41
N ILE A 313 -16.62 17.08 12.55
CA ILE A 313 -17.15 15.96 11.74
C ILE A 313 -17.34 16.35 10.27
N ASP A 314 -17.91 17.54 9.99
CA ASP A 314 -18.05 18.04 8.61
C ASP A 314 -16.68 18.09 7.90
N MET A 315 -15.62 18.51 8.62
CA MET A 315 -14.24 18.53 8.12
C MET A 315 -13.63 17.13 7.96
N MET A 316 -13.96 16.18 8.84
CA MET A 316 -13.51 14.78 8.74
C MET A 316 -14.20 14.01 7.61
N HIS A 317 -15.42 14.39 7.20
CA HIS A 317 -16.13 13.76 6.08
C HIS A 317 -15.89 14.47 4.75
N ALA A 318 -15.57 15.76 4.73
CA ALA A 318 -15.28 16.47 3.49
C ALA A 318 -13.99 15.96 2.79
N TYR A 319 -14.10 15.65 1.50
CA TYR A 319 -12.97 15.35 0.61
C TYR A 319 -11.97 16.52 0.59
N GLN A 320 -10.69 16.24 0.88
CA GLN A 320 -9.60 17.21 0.93
C GLN A 320 -8.59 17.01 -0.21
N VAL A 321 -8.32 15.76 -0.57
CA VAL A 321 -7.30 15.38 -1.55
C VAL A 321 -7.99 14.79 -2.79
N PHE A 322 -7.50 15.19 -3.96
CA PHE A 322 -8.08 14.87 -5.26
C PHE A 322 -6.98 14.56 -6.29
N ASP A 323 -7.21 13.57 -7.14
CA ASP A 323 -6.38 13.28 -8.32
C ASP A 323 -6.82 14.11 -9.54
N ASP A 324 -8.13 14.24 -9.68
CA ASP A 324 -8.85 15.17 -10.53
C ASP A 324 -10.04 15.73 -9.73
N LYS A 325 -10.65 16.82 -10.19
CA LYS A 325 -11.89 17.40 -9.65
C LYS A 325 -13.04 16.39 -9.45
N THR A 326 -13.02 15.27 -10.19
CA THR A 326 -14.01 14.19 -10.12
C THR A 326 -13.52 12.93 -9.38
N SER A 327 -12.23 12.85 -9.03
CA SER A 327 -11.57 11.72 -8.36
C SER A 327 -11.04 12.12 -6.98
N PRO A 328 -11.85 12.00 -5.90
CA PRO A 328 -11.38 12.19 -4.53
C PRO A 328 -10.54 11.01 -4.04
N VAL A 329 -9.57 11.30 -3.15
CA VAL A 329 -8.61 10.32 -2.62
C VAL A 329 -8.70 10.17 -1.10
N ALA A 330 -8.81 11.29 -0.38
CA ALA A 330 -8.76 11.30 1.09
C ALA A 330 -9.48 12.48 1.74
N THR A 331 -9.83 12.28 3.02
CA THR A 331 -10.32 13.30 3.96
C THR A 331 -9.34 13.46 5.12
N ILE A 332 -9.73 14.17 6.18
CA ILE A 332 -9.03 14.11 7.48
C ILE A 332 -9.35 12.77 8.16
N GLY A 333 -8.47 11.79 8.00
CA GLY A 333 -8.50 10.48 8.67
C GLY A 333 -9.13 9.32 7.89
N PHE A 334 -9.93 9.60 6.85
CA PHE A 334 -10.54 8.59 5.98
C PHE A 334 -9.92 8.64 4.58
N GLU A 335 -10.14 7.59 3.80
CA GLU A 335 -9.75 7.50 2.40
C GLU A 335 -10.99 7.28 1.51
N THR A 336 -10.82 7.37 0.19
CA THR A 336 -11.82 6.99 -0.81
C THR A 336 -11.27 6.09 -1.93
N PRO A 337 -10.49 5.03 -1.63
CA PRO A 337 -10.13 4.05 -2.65
C PRO A 337 -11.41 3.42 -3.20
N PHE A 338 -11.39 3.10 -4.49
CA PHE A 338 -12.53 2.47 -5.17
C PHE A 338 -13.84 3.31 -5.13
N ASN A 339 -13.73 4.65 -5.08
CA ASN A 339 -14.87 5.57 -5.14
C ASN A 339 -15.79 5.33 -6.37
N LYS A 340 -15.32 4.64 -7.41
CA LYS A 340 -16.14 4.16 -8.53
C LYS A 340 -17.33 3.29 -8.10
N PHE A 341 -17.21 2.53 -7.00
CA PHE A 341 -18.31 1.74 -6.43
C PHE A 341 -19.25 2.57 -5.54
N ALA A 342 -18.95 3.85 -5.27
CA ALA A 342 -19.82 4.72 -4.46
C ALA A 342 -21.16 5.04 -5.16
N ASN A 343 -21.33 4.68 -6.43
CA ASN A 343 -22.57 4.85 -7.22
C ASN A 343 -23.12 6.29 -7.25
N GLY A 344 -22.23 7.28 -7.13
CA GLY A 344 -22.57 8.70 -7.07
C GLY A 344 -23.09 9.17 -5.71
N GLN A 345 -23.03 8.34 -4.67
CA GLN A 345 -23.14 8.80 -3.28
C GLN A 345 -21.84 9.48 -2.83
N HIS A 346 -21.95 10.35 -1.85
CA HIS A 346 -20.81 10.74 -1.03
C HIS A 346 -20.51 9.60 -0.04
N VAL A 347 -19.33 9.01 -0.17
CA VAL A 347 -18.85 7.91 0.69
C VAL A 347 -17.52 8.32 1.30
N VAL A 348 -17.36 8.09 2.60
CA VAL A 348 -16.05 8.11 3.28
C VAL A 348 -15.83 6.76 3.95
N MET A 349 -14.62 6.22 3.83
CA MET A 349 -14.33 4.86 4.27
C MET A 349 -12.95 4.70 4.88
N LYS A 350 -12.73 3.58 5.56
CA LYS A 350 -11.40 3.15 5.96
C LYS A 350 -11.31 1.63 5.96
N GLY A 351 -10.38 1.08 5.19
CA GLY A 351 -9.93 -0.30 5.33
C GLY A 351 -8.87 -0.44 6.43
N GLY A 352 -8.83 -1.60 7.08
CA GLY A 352 -7.88 -1.88 8.15
C GLY A 352 -7.36 -3.31 8.10
N SER A 353 -6.04 -3.45 7.92
CA SER A 353 -5.30 -4.71 7.95
C SER A 353 -4.38 -4.78 9.17
N MET A 354 -4.26 -5.99 9.71
CA MET A 354 -3.17 -6.53 10.53
C MET A 354 -2.95 -7.99 10.07
N PRO A 355 -1.79 -8.62 10.27
CA PRO A 355 -1.58 -10.03 9.91
C PRO A 355 -2.68 -10.92 10.47
N GLY A 356 -3.40 -11.63 9.60
CA GLY A 356 -4.55 -12.50 9.89
C GLY A 356 -5.84 -11.80 10.29
N HIS A 357 -5.95 -10.48 10.14
CA HIS A 357 -7.13 -9.70 10.51
C HIS A 357 -7.39 -8.51 9.59
N GLN A 358 -8.57 -8.50 8.97
CA GLN A 358 -9.00 -7.48 8.02
C GLN A 358 -10.33 -6.86 8.44
N SER A 359 -10.56 -5.63 7.99
CA SER A 359 -11.77 -4.86 8.29
C SER A 359 -12.04 -3.76 7.28
N LEU A 360 -13.31 -3.36 7.15
CA LEU A 360 -13.73 -2.22 6.36
C LEU A 360 -14.90 -1.50 7.05
N MET A 361 -14.76 -0.18 7.18
CA MET A 361 -15.84 0.73 7.59
C MET A 361 -16.23 1.63 6.42
N ILE A 362 -17.53 1.71 6.11
CA ILE A 362 -18.11 2.53 5.05
C ILE A 362 -19.17 3.44 5.68
N LEU A 363 -19.07 4.75 5.49
CA LEU A 363 -20.10 5.73 5.87
C LEU A 363 -20.70 6.37 4.62
N VAL A 364 -22.03 6.50 4.60
CA VAL A 364 -22.80 7.22 3.57
C VAL A 364 -23.63 8.30 4.28
N PRO A 365 -23.04 9.48 4.59
CA PRO A 365 -23.57 10.41 5.59
C PRO A 365 -24.96 10.96 5.28
N GLU A 366 -25.21 11.33 4.03
CA GLU A 366 -26.48 11.90 3.54
C GLU A 366 -27.62 10.86 3.59
N GLN A 367 -27.26 9.59 3.38
CA GLN A 367 -28.17 8.45 3.49
C GLN A 367 -28.28 7.92 4.94
N LYS A 368 -27.58 8.57 5.90
CA LYS A 368 -27.49 8.18 7.32
C LYS A 368 -27.20 6.69 7.53
N THR A 369 -26.40 6.11 6.64
CA THR A 369 -26.17 4.67 6.55
C THR A 369 -24.69 4.38 6.74
N ALA A 370 -24.37 3.30 7.45
CA ALA A 370 -23.01 2.82 7.56
C ALA A 370 -22.96 1.30 7.65
N PHE A 371 -21.87 0.74 7.12
CA PHE A 371 -21.56 -0.67 7.15
C PHE A 371 -20.19 -0.85 7.79
N PHE A 372 -20.05 -1.84 8.67
CA PHE A 372 -18.76 -2.29 9.15
C PHE A 372 -18.68 -3.81 9.08
N MET A 373 -17.51 -4.31 8.69
CA MET A 373 -17.18 -5.73 8.77
C MET A 373 -15.74 -5.93 9.25
N SER A 374 -15.52 -7.03 9.97
CA SER A 374 -14.20 -7.59 10.25
C SER A 374 -14.17 -9.07 9.90
N TYR A 375 -13.02 -9.60 9.53
CA TYR A 375 -12.81 -11.01 9.22
C TYR A 375 -11.37 -11.45 9.48
N ASN A 376 -11.19 -12.76 9.65
CA ASN A 376 -9.97 -13.34 10.20
C ASN A 376 -9.02 -13.97 9.16
N ASN A 377 -8.89 -13.38 7.97
CA ASN A 377 -7.77 -13.69 7.09
C ASN A 377 -7.32 -12.52 6.20
N ASP A 378 -6.11 -12.61 5.66
CA ASP A 378 -5.52 -11.59 4.79
C ASP A 378 -6.00 -11.67 3.33
N SER A 379 -7.29 -11.40 3.14
CA SER A 379 -7.93 -11.29 1.83
C SER A 379 -8.63 -9.94 1.63
N MET A 380 -8.88 -9.57 0.38
CA MET A 380 -9.63 -8.34 0.03
C MET A 380 -11.15 -8.56 -0.07
N MET A 381 -11.69 -9.56 0.65
CA MET A 381 -13.12 -9.93 0.61
C MET A 381 -14.08 -8.73 0.76
N SER A 382 -13.74 -7.78 1.63
CA SER A 382 -14.56 -6.62 1.92
C SER A 382 -14.84 -5.70 0.72
N ILE A 383 -14.00 -5.71 -0.32
CA ILE A 383 -14.20 -4.86 -1.52
C ILE A 383 -15.32 -5.43 -2.41
N ASP A 384 -15.34 -6.76 -2.62
CA ASP A 384 -16.44 -7.48 -3.28
C ASP A 384 -17.78 -7.24 -2.55
N VAL A 385 -17.75 -7.19 -1.21
CA VAL A 385 -18.95 -6.97 -0.37
C VAL A 385 -19.39 -5.49 -0.42
N TYR A 386 -18.44 -4.55 -0.46
CA TYR A 386 -18.73 -3.12 -0.60
C TYR A 386 -19.42 -2.79 -1.93
N GLU A 387 -18.88 -3.27 -3.05
CA GLU A 387 -19.50 -3.10 -4.39
C GLU A 387 -20.94 -3.63 -4.39
N ALA A 388 -21.15 -4.85 -3.91
CA ALA A 388 -22.48 -5.46 -3.83
C ALA A 388 -23.46 -4.68 -2.92
N LEU A 389 -23.01 -4.17 -1.77
CA LEU A 389 -23.85 -3.36 -0.87
C LEU A 389 -24.26 -2.02 -1.51
N MET A 390 -23.36 -1.37 -2.25
CA MET A 390 -23.65 -0.10 -2.93
C MET A 390 -24.54 -0.28 -4.16
N ASP A 391 -24.38 -1.37 -4.92
CA ASP A 391 -25.27 -1.70 -6.04
C ASP A 391 -26.68 -2.07 -5.58
N HIS A 392 -26.82 -2.73 -4.44
CA HIS A 392 -28.13 -3.15 -3.92
C HIS A 392 -28.90 -2.01 -3.22
N TYR A 393 -28.27 -1.26 -2.31
CA TYR A 393 -28.97 -0.21 -1.55
C TYR A 393 -28.92 1.19 -2.20
N PHE A 394 -27.88 1.48 -2.99
CA PHE A 394 -27.64 2.80 -3.58
C PHE A 394 -27.32 2.75 -5.09
N PRO A 395 -28.06 1.97 -5.91
CA PRO A 395 -27.72 1.69 -7.31
C PRO A 395 -27.48 2.97 -8.13
N ALA A 396 -26.38 2.97 -8.91
CA ALA A 396 -26.04 4.09 -9.77
C ALA A 396 -27.18 4.46 -10.73
N LYS A 397 -27.57 5.74 -10.74
CA LYS A 397 -28.47 6.27 -11.77
C LYS A 397 -27.80 6.09 -13.12
N LYS A 398 -28.42 5.32 -14.04
CA LYS A 398 -27.90 4.98 -15.37
C LYS A 398 -27.84 6.18 -16.34
N ASN A 399 -27.06 7.19 -15.99
CA ASN A 399 -26.62 8.25 -16.88
C ASN A 399 -25.36 7.78 -17.60
N GLU A 400 -25.54 7.32 -18.84
CA GLU A 400 -24.45 6.94 -19.75
C GLU A 400 -23.74 8.21 -20.25
N VAL A 401 -23.04 8.91 -19.35
CA VAL A 401 -22.07 9.92 -19.73
C VAL A 401 -20.88 9.16 -20.34
N LYS A 402 -20.90 9.01 -21.66
CA LYS A 402 -19.75 8.44 -22.37
C LYS A 402 -18.54 9.35 -22.16
N THR A 403 -17.47 8.81 -21.59
CA THR A 403 -16.15 9.46 -21.59
C THR A 403 -15.82 9.90 -23.01
N SER A 404 -15.59 11.20 -23.19
CA SER A 404 -15.01 11.73 -24.42
C SER A 404 -13.50 11.64 -24.30
N TYR A 405 -12.83 11.24 -25.38
CA TYR A 405 -11.38 11.16 -25.43
C TYR A 405 -10.82 12.18 -26.41
N LEU A 406 -9.69 12.79 -26.06
CA LEU A 406 -8.94 13.69 -26.92
C LEU A 406 -7.79 12.94 -27.61
N PRO A 407 -7.39 13.34 -28.84
CA PRO A 407 -6.16 12.87 -29.43
C PRO A 407 -4.94 13.37 -28.62
N LEU A 408 -3.88 12.58 -28.58
CA LEU A 408 -2.62 12.95 -27.96
C LEU A 408 -1.53 13.10 -29.02
N GLU A 409 -1.18 14.35 -29.32
CA GLU A 409 -0.03 14.67 -30.18
C GLU A 409 1.29 14.26 -29.51
N GLU A 410 2.25 13.75 -30.28
CA GLU A 410 3.55 13.27 -29.77
C GLU A 410 4.30 14.33 -28.94
N LYS A 411 4.27 15.59 -29.40
CA LYS A 411 4.88 16.73 -28.71
C LYS A 411 4.24 17.03 -27.34
N GLU A 412 2.96 16.70 -27.17
CA GLU A 412 2.28 16.80 -25.88
C GLU A 412 2.54 15.54 -25.04
N ALA A 413 2.63 14.36 -25.65
CA ALA A 413 2.97 13.10 -24.99
C ALA A 413 4.31 13.18 -24.24
N HIS A 414 5.31 13.85 -24.81
CA HIS A 414 6.64 14.08 -24.23
C HIS A 414 6.62 14.65 -22.80
N LYS A 415 5.55 15.33 -22.37
CA LYS A 415 5.41 15.87 -21.01
C LYS A 415 5.13 14.78 -19.95
N TYR A 416 4.66 13.62 -20.39
CA TYR A 416 4.24 12.50 -19.55
C TYR A 416 5.26 11.35 -19.53
N LEU A 417 6.12 11.24 -20.57
CA LEU A 417 7.04 10.11 -20.76
C LEU A 417 8.12 10.00 -19.66
N GLY A 418 8.64 8.78 -19.45
CA GLY A 418 9.73 8.49 -18.50
C GLY A 418 9.31 7.52 -17.38
N LEU A 419 10.24 7.23 -16.47
CA LEU A 419 9.99 6.35 -15.33
C LEU A 419 9.50 7.12 -14.10
N PHE A 420 8.54 6.55 -13.41
CA PHE A 420 8.04 6.99 -12.11
C PHE A 420 8.17 5.85 -11.10
N GLN A 421 8.42 6.19 -9.83
CA GLN A 421 8.56 5.26 -8.70
C GLN A 421 7.51 5.58 -7.65
N ASN A 422 6.80 4.57 -7.15
CA ASN A 422 5.77 4.73 -6.14
C ASN A 422 6.37 5.32 -4.83
N THR A 423 5.77 6.40 -4.30
CA THR A 423 6.33 7.12 -3.14
C THR A 423 6.22 6.37 -1.81
N ARG A 424 5.46 5.28 -1.77
CA ARG A 424 5.37 4.35 -0.64
C ARG A 424 6.23 3.10 -0.88
N PHE A 425 6.13 2.48 -2.05
CA PHE A 425 6.79 1.22 -2.38
C PHE A 425 7.90 1.41 -3.43
N ALA A 426 9.15 1.61 -3.02
CA ALA A 426 10.27 1.90 -3.93
C ALA A 426 10.57 0.79 -4.97
N ALA A 427 10.12 -0.44 -4.73
CA ALA A 427 10.14 -1.53 -5.71
C ALA A 427 9.17 -1.33 -6.89
N ILE A 428 8.07 -0.59 -6.69
CA ILE A 428 6.99 -0.43 -7.67
C ILE A 428 7.28 0.78 -8.54
N ARG A 429 7.36 0.53 -9.85
CA ARG A 429 7.79 1.51 -10.85
C ARG A 429 7.02 1.31 -12.13
N THR A 430 6.75 2.42 -12.80
CA THR A 430 5.86 2.50 -13.95
C THR A 430 6.49 3.40 -15.00
N HIS A 431 6.65 2.87 -16.21
CA HIS A 431 7.27 3.55 -17.34
C HIS A 431 6.20 4.07 -18.30
N PHE A 432 6.36 5.29 -18.80
CA PHE A 432 5.48 5.87 -19.80
C PHE A 432 6.21 6.07 -21.14
N THR A 433 5.71 5.41 -22.19
CA THR A 433 6.17 5.54 -23.59
C THR A 433 5.06 6.15 -24.46
N TYR A 434 5.40 6.58 -25.67
CA TYR A 434 4.42 6.99 -26.69
C TYR A 434 4.49 6.03 -27.86
N GLU A 435 3.36 5.40 -28.19
CA GLU A 435 3.27 4.40 -29.26
C GLU A 435 1.94 4.55 -30.00
N ASN A 436 1.98 4.54 -31.33
CA ASN A 436 0.79 4.50 -32.19
C ASN A 436 -0.28 5.55 -31.83
N GLY A 437 0.13 6.80 -31.55
CA GLY A 437 -0.79 7.90 -31.22
C GLY A 437 -1.30 7.95 -29.78
N ASN A 438 -0.81 7.08 -28.89
CA ASN A 438 -1.30 6.92 -27.53
C ASN A 438 -0.17 6.97 -26.50
N LEU A 439 -0.49 7.40 -25.28
CA LEU A 439 0.37 7.20 -24.13
C LEU A 439 0.27 5.72 -23.71
N VAL A 440 1.40 5.07 -23.48
CA VAL A 440 1.48 3.69 -23.03
C VAL A 440 2.09 3.68 -21.64
N MET A 441 1.46 2.95 -20.72
CA MET A 441 1.91 2.78 -19.34
C MET A 441 2.32 1.33 -19.13
N GLU A 442 3.52 1.09 -18.62
CA GLU A 442 4.03 -0.24 -18.33
C GLU A 442 4.51 -0.30 -16.87
N GLY A 443 3.71 -0.95 -16.02
CA GLY A 443 3.99 -1.15 -14.59
C GLY A 443 4.28 -2.62 -14.29
N GLY A 444 5.24 -2.91 -13.41
CA GLY A 444 5.71 -4.28 -13.15
C GLY A 444 4.63 -5.28 -12.69
N ILE A 445 3.55 -4.80 -12.05
CA ILE A 445 2.42 -5.62 -11.56
C ILE A 445 1.29 -5.69 -12.59
N THR A 446 0.97 -4.57 -13.24
CA THR A 446 -0.21 -4.40 -14.13
C THR A 446 0.08 -4.61 -15.61
N GLY A 447 1.34 -4.78 -15.98
CA GLY A 447 1.79 -4.92 -17.35
C GLY A 447 1.59 -3.67 -18.19
N LYS A 448 1.55 -3.86 -19.50
CA LYS A 448 1.44 -2.80 -20.50
C LYS A 448 -0.03 -2.45 -20.80
N GLN A 449 -0.38 -1.19 -20.57
CA GLN A 449 -1.71 -0.60 -20.77
C GLN A 449 -1.62 0.55 -21.78
N VAL A 450 -2.58 0.62 -22.71
CA VAL A 450 -2.72 1.76 -23.64
C VAL A 450 -3.72 2.75 -23.05
N LEU A 451 -3.28 3.98 -22.83
CA LEU A 451 -4.04 5.03 -22.15
C LEU A 451 -4.64 6.04 -23.14
N LYS A 452 -5.90 6.39 -22.92
CA LYS A 452 -6.62 7.43 -23.68
C LYS A 452 -6.74 8.69 -22.84
N MET A 453 -6.43 9.85 -23.40
CA MET A 453 -6.63 11.13 -22.71
C MET A 453 -8.12 11.46 -22.62
N ILE A 454 -8.63 11.74 -21.41
CA ILE A 454 -9.96 12.33 -21.20
C ILE A 454 -9.85 13.86 -21.38
N HIS A 455 -8.87 14.45 -20.71
CA HIS A 455 -8.44 15.85 -20.85
C HIS A 455 -6.98 15.97 -20.41
N PRO A 456 -6.28 17.10 -20.62
CA PRO A 456 -4.92 17.25 -20.13
C PRO A 456 -4.80 16.87 -18.65
N LEU A 457 -3.71 16.17 -18.32
CA LEU A 457 -3.44 15.51 -17.03
C LEU A 457 -4.30 14.27 -16.67
N LEU A 458 -5.44 13.99 -17.29
CA LEU A 458 -6.29 12.84 -16.93
C LEU A 458 -6.46 11.85 -18.09
N PHE A 459 -6.15 10.58 -17.82
CA PHE A 459 -6.22 9.47 -18.75
C PHE A 459 -7.05 8.31 -18.19
N GLU A 460 -7.44 7.40 -19.09
CA GLU A 460 -8.19 6.17 -18.78
C GLU A 460 -7.53 4.96 -19.45
N ASP A 461 -7.48 3.83 -18.74
CA ASP A 461 -7.03 2.54 -19.30
C ASP A 461 -8.13 1.81 -20.09
N SER A 462 -7.91 0.54 -20.44
CA SER A 462 -8.91 -0.27 -21.15
C SER A 462 -10.05 -0.80 -20.27
N GLU A 463 -9.95 -0.67 -18.94
CA GLU A 463 -10.91 -1.16 -17.95
C GLU A 463 -11.72 -0.04 -17.26
N GLY A 464 -11.40 1.23 -17.54
CA GLY A 464 -12.04 2.41 -16.96
C GLY A 464 -11.32 2.97 -15.72
N ASN A 465 -10.17 2.41 -15.34
CA ASN A 465 -9.32 2.93 -14.27
C ASN A 465 -8.66 4.24 -14.71
N LYS A 466 -8.51 5.20 -13.81
CA LYS A 466 -7.97 6.55 -14.09
C LYS A 466 -6.48 6.63 -13.80
N VAL A 467 -5.74 7.26 -14.71
CA VAL A 467 -4.34 7.65 -14.53
C VAL A 467 -4.29 9.18 -14.54
N ALA A 468 -3.94 9.78 -13.41
CA ALA A 468 -4.00 11.22 -13.18
C ALA A 468 -2.61 11.78 -12.87
N PHE A 469 -2.13 12.68 -13.72
CA PHE A 469 -0.82 13.32 -13.59
C PHE A 469 -0.89 14.61 -12.79
N LYS A 470 -0.07 14.73 -11.74
CA LYS A 470 -0.05 15.92 -10.87
C LYS A 470 1.19 16.76 -11.15
N LYS A 471 1.03 18.07 -10.94
CA LYS A 471 2.11 19.04 -11.09
C LYS A 471 2.71 19.41 -9.74
N ASN A 472 4.02 19.61 -9.69
CA ASN A 472 4.66 20.25 -8.54
C ASN A 472 4.34 21.76 -8.51
N SER A 473 4.75 22.44 -7.44
CA SER A 473 4.64 23.90 -7.29
C SER A 473 5.35 24.72 -8.37
N ALA A 474 6.29 24.15 -9.13
CA ALA A 474 6.90 24.77 -10.31
C ALA A 474 6.07 24.61 -11.60
N GLY A 475 5.00 23.82 -11.58
CA GLY A 475 4.10 23.57 -12.71
C GLY A 475 4.53 22.43 -13.65
N GLU A 476 5.60 21.71 -13.30
CA GLU A 476 6.15 20.55 -14.00
C GLU A 476 5.34 19.29 -13.69
N ILE A 477 5.18 18.37 -14.65
CA ILE A 477 4.49 17.09 -14.40
C ILE A 477 5.46 16.15 -13.69
N THR A 478 5.34 16.05 -12.37
CA THR A 478 6.31 15.38 -11.49
C THR A 478 5.76 14.11 -10.85
N TYR A 479 4.43 13.91 -10.85
CA TYR A 479 3.80 12.74 -10.23
C TYR A 479 2.65 12.17 -11.08
N PHE A 480 2.28 10.92 -10.81
CA PHE A 480 0.98 10.37 -11.23
C PHE A 480 0.35 9.52 -10.13
N HIS A 481 -0.98 9.38 -10.17
CA HIS A 481 -1.76 8.40 -9.42
C HIS A 481 -2.49 7.46 -10.39
N TYR A 482 -2.78 6.23 -9.96
CA TYR A 482 -3.53 5.25 -10.74
C TYR A 482 -4.49 4.44 -9.86
N ASP A 483 -5.80 4.65 -10.05
CA ASP A 483 -6.86 4.16 -9.15
C ASP A 483 -7.16 2.64 -9.26
N SER A 484 -6.38 1.90 -10.03
CA SER A 484 -6.69 0.50 -10.36
C SER A 484 -6.46 -0.43 -9.16
N PRO A 485 -7.45 -1.25 -8.77
CA PRO A 485 -7.30 -2.26 -7.71
C PRO A 485 -6.35 -3.42 -8.08
N LYS A 486 -5.73 -3.38 -9.27
CA LYS A 486 -4.74 -4.35 -9.76
C LYS A 486 -3.30 -3.87 -9.62
N SER A 487 -3.06 -2.60 -9.29
CA SER A 487 -1.75 -2.11 -8.85
C SER A 487 -1.75 -1.90 -7.33
N LEU A 488 -0.61 -1.45 -6.78
CA LEU A 488 -0.56 -0.76 -5.49
C LEU A 488 -0.43 0.76 -5.65
N ASP A 489 -0.41 1.28 -6.89
CA ASP A 489 -0.39 2.72 -7.15
C ASP A 489 -1.65 3.46 -6.63
N PHE A 490 -2.73 2.74 -6.31
CA PHE A 490 -3.90 3.37 -5.70
C PHE A 490 -3.66 3.86 -4.26
N VAL A 491 -2.65 3.32 -3.54
CA VAL A 491 -2.35 3.75 -2.15
C VAL A 491 -1.26 4.83 -2.04
N ALA A 492 -0.63 5.25 -3.14
CA ALA A 492 0.33 6.36 -3.14
C ALA A 492 0.63 6.84 -4.55
N ASP A 493 0.77 8.15 -4.71
CA ASP A 493 1.33 8.77 -5.90
C ASP A 493 2.71 8.19 -6.21
N ALA A 494 3.06 8.10 -7.48
CA ALA A 494 4.39 7.78 -7.94
C ALA A 494 5.09 9.03 -8.46
N GLN A 495 6.34 9.23 -8.06
CA GLN A 495 7.17 10.38 -8.42
C GLN A 495 8.09 10.06 -9.61
N ARG A 496 8.19 10.99 -10.55
CA ARG A 496 9.12 10.95 -11.68
C ARG A 496 10.56 10.78 -11.18
N ILE A 497 11.25 9.77 -11.70
CA ILE A 497 12.69 9.62 -11.53
C ILE A 497 13.40 10.54 -12.51
N ASN A 498 14.09 11.54 -11.97
CA ASN A 498 14.91 12.48 -12.74
C ASN A 498 16.36 11.99 -12.78
N ASN A 499 16.99 12.13 -13.95
CA ASN A 499 18.44 11.88 -14.09
C ASN A 499 19.23 12.87 -13.23
N LYS A 500 20.30 12.38 -12.60
CA LYS A 500 21.22 13.19 -11.80
C LYS A 500 22.43 13.65 -12.62
N PRO A 501 23.19 14.65 -12.15
CA PRO A 501 24.54 14.88 -12.65
C PRO A 501 25.36 13.57 -12.57
N PRO A 502 26.15 13.24 -13.60
CA PRO A 502 26.95 12.02 -13.59
C PRO A 502 28.22 12.19 -12.76
N PHE A 503 28.80 11.06 -12.36
CA PHE A 503 30.10 11.01 -11.71
C PHE A 503 31.24 11.36 -12.69
N ASP A 504 32.25 12.08 -12.20
CA ASP A 504 33.32 12.64 -13.04
C ASP A 504 34.32 11.59 -13.54
N ASP A 505 34.45 10.47 -12.82
CA ASP A 505 35.41 9.39 -13.05
C ASP A 505 34.84 8.20 -13.86
N VAL A 506 33.57 8.26 -14.30
CA VAL A 506 32.94 7.20 -15.11
C VAL A 506 32.84 7.65 -16.58
N PRO A 507 33.71 7.12 -17.48
CA PRO A 507 33.80 7.62 -18.86
C PRO A 507 32.48 7.55 -19.62
N GLN A 508 32.18 8.59 -20.43
CA GLN A 508 30.97 8.64 -21.27
C GLN A 508 30.86 7.48 -22.28
N LYS A 509 31.98 6.80 -22.59
CA LYS A 509 32.04 5.63 -23.48
C LYS A 509 32.17 4.29 -22.73
N SER A 510 32.03 4.26 -21.40
CA SER A 510 32.06 3.02 -20.64
C SER A 510 30.77 2.22 -20.88
N ASN A 511 30.89 0.93 -21.16
CA ASN A 511 29.74 0.03 -21.31
C ASN A 511 28.88 -0.03 -20.03
N TYR A 512 29.50 0.20 -18.87
CA TYR A 512 28.83 0.22 -17.57
C TYR A 512 28.04 1.50 -17.30
N ARG A 513 28.20 2.54 -18.14
CA ARG A 513 27.80 3.91 -17.79
C ARG A 513 26.30 4.07 -17.58
N SER A 514 25.46 3.44 -18.39
CA SER A 514 24.00 3.47 -18.22
C SER A 514 23.57 2.80 -16.92
N HIS A 515 24.15 1.64 -16.57
CA HIS A 515 23.82 0.92 -15.34
C HIS A 515 24.17 1.73 -14.09
N ILE A 516 25.31 2.45 -14.11
CA ILE A 516 25.73 3.34 -13.03
C ILE A 516 24.80 4.56 -12.93
N ASP A 517 24.51 5.25 -14.05
CA ASP A 517 23.61 6.42 -14.07
C ASP A 517 22.17 6.03 -13.62
N ASN A 518 21.70 4.82 -13.97
CA ASN A 518 20.41 4.26 -13.56
C ASN A 518 20.32 4.11 -12.03
N LEU A 519 21.25 3.35 -11.42
CA LEU A 519 21.28 3.14 -9.97
C LEU A 519 21.50 4.46 -9.21
N HIS A 520 22.23 5.40 -9.80
CA HIS A 520 22.44 6.70 -9.21
C HIS A 520 21.15 7.54 -9.16
N ALA A 521 20.40 7.63 -10.27
CA ALA A 521 19.12 8.32 -10.33
C ALA A 521 18.15 7.82 -9.23
N LEU A 522 18.12 6.50 -9.02
CA LEU A 522 17.28 5.80 -8.05
C LEU A 522 17.74 5.90 -6.57
N ASN A 523 18.89 6.52 -6.28
CA ASN A 523 19.54 6.55 -4.95
C ASN A 523 20.03 5.17 -4.43
N ILE A 524 20.14 4.17 -5.30
CA ILE A 524 20.59 2.82 -4.91
C ILE A 524 22.11 2.79 -4.74
N MET A 525 22.84 3.50 -5.60
CA MET A 525 24.30 3.57 -5.55
C MET A 525 24.78 5.02 -5.73
N GLY A 526 25.74 5.43 -4.91
CA GLY A 526 26.26 6.80 -4.86
C GLY A 526 27.78 6.88 -5.05
N ALA A 527 28.29 8.11 -5.11
CA ALA A 527 29.72 8.39 -5.04
C ALA A 527 30.32 7.87 -3.71
N LYS A 528 31.58 7.46 -3.74
CA LYS A 528 32.38 7.13 -2.54
C LYS A 528 32.88 8.40 -1.85
N THR A 529 33.36 9.36 -2.65
CA THR A 529 33.95 10.62 -2.17
C THR A 529 33.62 11.75 -3.13
N GLY A 530 32.97 12.81 -2.66
CA GLY A 530 32.58 13.94 -3.52
C GLY A 530 31.64 13.50 -4.65
N ASN A 531 32.08 13.64 -5.90
CA ASN A 531 31.37 13.16 -7.11
C ASN A 531 32.10 11.98 -7.80
N LEU A 532 32.99 11.28 -7.09
CA LEU A 532 33.74 10.13 -7.61
C LEU A 532 33.04 8.82 -7.26
N PHE A 533 32.74 8.00 -8.27
CA PHE A 533 32.08 6.71 -8.14
C PHE A 533 33.03 5.58 -7.72
N ASN A 534 34.31 5.70 -8.08
CA ASN A 534 35.35 4.67 -8.01
C ASN A 534 34.90 3.36 -8.72
N PRO A 535 34.71 3.36 -10.06
CA PRO A 535 34.19 2.20 -10.80
C PRO A 535 35.04 0.93 -10.67
N MET A 536 36.36 1.11 -10.49
CA MET A 536 37.37 0.04 -10.34
C MET A 536 37.65 -0.34 -8.88
N GLU A 537 36.93 0.21 -7.90
CA GLU A 537 37.05 -0.20 -6.50
C GLU A 537 36.21 -1.45 -6.21
N THR A 538 36.78 -2.39 -5.46
CA THR A 538 36.12 -3.62 -5.01
C THR A 538 35.13 -3.35 -3.89
N MET A 539 33.93 -3.95 -3.95
CA MET A 539 32.96 -3.89 -2.86
C MET A 539 33.25 -4.91 -1.76
N THR A 540 32.84 -4.63 -0.52
CA THR A 540 32.76 -5.69 0.52
C THR A 540 31.43 -6.45 0.42
N GLN A 541 31.36 -7.63 1.05
CA GLN A 541 30.12 -8.39 1.16
C GLN A 541 29.02 -7.59 1.86
N GLY A 542 29.37 -6.74 2.84
CA GLY A 542 28.44 -5.87 3.54
C GLY A 542 27.95 -4.70 2.69
N GLU A 543 28.85 -4.04 1.95
CA GLU A 543 28.49 -2.95 1.02
C GLU A 543 27.54 -3.47 -0.07
N PHE A 544 27.83 -4.66 -0.64
CA PHE A 544 26.98 -5.27 -1.65
C PHE A 544 25.63 -5.74 -1.09
N ALA A 545 25.59 -6.37 0.09
CA ALA A 545 24.33 -6.80 0.73
C ALA A 545 23.39 -5.61 1.04
N ASP A 546 23.93 -4.49 1.53
CA ASP A 546 23.15 -3.28 1.78
C ASP A 546 22.66 -2.65 0.46
N THR A 547 23.53 -2.56 -0.57
CA THR A 547 23.17 -2.04 -1.90
C THR A 547 22.11 -2.92 -2.59
N LEU A 548 22.20 -4.24 -2.43
CA LEU A 548 21.22 -5.20 -2.93
C LEU A 548 19.86 -5.05 -2.24
N LEU A 549 19.82 -4.75 -0.94
CA LEU A 549 18.57 -4.47 -0.23
C LEU A 549 17.91 -3.17 -0.72
N LEU A 550 18.69 -2.14 -1.07
CA LEU A 550 18.19 -0.94 -1.75
C LEU A 550 17.67 -1.27 -3.16
N ALA A 551 18.38 -2.13 -3.90
CA ALA A 551 17.96 -2.58 -5.23
C ALA A 551 16.70 -3.47 -5.21
N HIS A 552 16.46 -4.21 -4.13
CA HIS A 552 15.21 -4.93 -3.95
C HIS A 552 14.01 -3.97 -3.79
N GLY A 553 14.24 -2.79 -3.19
CA GLY A 553 13.22 -1.75 -2.98
C GLY A 553 12.25 -2.01 -1.82
N TRP A 554 12.56 -3.02 -0.98
CA TRP A 554 11.81 -3.42 0.23
C TRP A 554 12.49 -2.92 1.52
N ASN A 555 13.45 -2.00 1.39
CA ASN A 555 14.12 -1.31 2.49
C ASN A 555 13.19 -0.39 3.33
N GLY A 556 11.90 -0.33 2.98
CA GLY A 556 10.89 0.53 3.63
C GLY A 556 10.25 -0.05 4.89
N PHE A 557 10.26 -1.38 5.05
CA PHE A 557 9.59 -2.09 6.14
C PHE A 557 10.62 -2.72 7.08
N PRO A 558 10.60 -2.45 8.40
CA PRO A 558 11.59 -2.98 9.33
C PRO A 558 11.70 -4.51 9.29
N ASP A 559 10.55 -5.20 9.34
CA ASP A 559 10.48 -6.66 9.45
C ASP A 559 10.89 -7.35 8.13
N GLU A 560 10.42 -6.85 6.98
CA GLU A 560 10.86 -7.33 5.65
C GLU A 560 12.37 -7.09 5.44
N SER A 561 12.91 -5.99 5.96
CA SER A 561 14.36 -5.71 5.89
C SER A 561 15.20 -6.69 6.72
N LYS A 562 14.60 -7.37 7.70
CA LYS A 562 15.24 -8.45 8.47
C LYS A 562 15.19 -9.76 7.67
N GLU A 563 14.00 -10.16 7.20
CA GLU A 563 13.83 -11.38 6.40
C GLU A 563 14.69 -11.36 5.13
N ALA A 564 14.71 -10.23 4.42
CA ALA A 564 15.54 -10.05 3.23
C ALA A 564 17.04 -10.14 3.54
N ARG A 565 17.52 -9.59 4.67
CA ARG A 565 18.92 -9.74 5.10
C ARG A 565 19.27 -11.19 5.43
N GLU A 566 18.39 -11.89 6.16
CA GLU A 566 18.57 -13.31 6.50
C GLU A 566 18.62 -14.17 5.22
N LYS A 567 17.73 -13.92 4.26
CA LYS A 567 17.71 -14.61 2.95
C LYS A 567 18.89 -14.27 2.05
N ILE A 568 19.38 -13.02 2.02
CA ILE A 568 20.61 -12.63 1.27
C ILE A 568 21.78 -13.55 1.65
N MET A 569 21.94 -13.86 2.94
CA MET A 569 23.05 -14.67 3.46
C MET A 569 22.86 -16.19 3.29
N ASN A 570 21.69 -16.66 2.85
CA ASN A 570 21.36 -18.08 2.83
C ASN A 570 22.24 -18.89 1.84
N GLY A 571 22.72 -20.05 2.27
CA GLY A 571 23.59 -20.93 1.48
C GLY A 571 25.01 -20.41 1.22
N ILE A 572 25.40 -19.26 1.79
CA ILE A 572 26.71 -18.64 1.56
C ILE A 572 27.69 -19.04 2.69
N PRO A 573 28.84 -19.66 2.38
CA PRO A 573 29.85 -19.97 3.38
C PRO A 573 30.57 -18.70 3.88
N GLU A 574 30.84 -18.66 5.18
CA GLU A 574 31.74 -17.67 5.83
C GLU A 574 31.43 -16.19 5.52
N TYR A 575 30.15 -15.81 5.47
CA TYR A 575 29.75 -14.42 5.26
C TYR A 575 30.32 -13.47 6.33
N ASN A 576 31.01 -12.43 5.89
CA ASN A 576 31.60 -11.40 6.73
C ASN A 576 31.55 -10.04 6.00
N ARG A 577 30.84 -9.07 6.62
CA ARG A 577 30.58 -7.74 6.05
C ARG A 577 31.84 -6.95 5.66
N ALA A 578 33.00 -7.23 6.25
CA ALA A 578 34.26 -6.56 5.95
C ALA A 578 35.08 -7.23 4.83
N THR A 579 34.80 -8.50 4.51
CA THR A 579 35.53 -9.24 3.47
C THR A 579 35.17 -8.71 2.07
N PRO A 580 36.14 -8.56 1.15
CA PRO A 580 35.85 -8.29 -0.26
C PRO A 580 34.89 -9.33 -0.87
N ILE A 581 33.91 -8.89 -1.67
CA ILE A 581 32.97 -9.80 -2.33
C ILE A 581 33.52 -10.28 -3.68
N THR A 582 33.36 -11.57 -3.97
CA THR A 582 33.64 -12.15 -5.30
C THR A 582 32.38 -12.21 -6.14
N ARG A 583 32.53 -12.26 -7.46
CA ARG A 583 31.40 -12.30 -8.41
C ARG A 583 30.45 -13.49 -8.14
N GLN A 584 30.96 -14.65 -7.71
CA GLN A 584 30.13 -15.81 -7.33
C GLN A 584 29.25 -15.55 -6.09
N PHE A 585 29.74 -14.83 -5.07
CA PHE A 585 28.95 -14.45 -3.90
C PHE A 585 27.81 -13.52 -4.31
N ALA A 586 28.12 -12.51 -5.13
CA ALA A 586 27.14 -11.54 -5.61
C ALA A 586 26.01 -12.19 -6.43
N ALA A 587 26.36 -13.14 -7.31
CA ALA A 587 25.39 -13.90 -8.08
C ALA A 587 24.41 -14.68 -7.18
N ASN A 588 24.92 -15.31 -6.12
CA ASN A 588 24.07 -16.05 -5.18
C ASN A 588 23.19 -15.13 -4.33
N MET A 589 23.74 -14.02 -3.82
CA MET A 589 22.97 -13.02 -3.06
C MET A 589 21.81 -12.45 -3.90
N ILE A 590 22.05 -12.09 -5.17
CA ILE A 590 20.99 -11.64 -6.09
C ILE A 590 19.93 -12.74 -6.26
N GLN A 591 20.34 -13.99 -6.55
CA GLN A 591 19.41 -15.08 -6.80
C GLN A 591 18.54 -15.42 -5.57
N ASN A 592 19.12 -15.43 -4.37
CA ASN A 592 18.41 -15.57 -3.11
C ASN A 592 17.30 -14.50 -2.95
N VAL A 593 17.61 -13.25 -3.30
CA VAL A 593 16.67 -12.12 -3.21
C VAL A 593 15.59 -12.19 -4.28
N LYS A 594 15.91 -12.62 -5.50
CA LYS A 594 14.88 -12.81 -6.55
C LYS A 594 13.86 -13.89 -6.17
N GLN A 595 14.28 -14.94 -5.47
CA GLN A 595 13.38 -15.99 -4.95
C GLN A 595 12.41 -15.52 -3.84
N ILE A 596 12.57 -14.30 -3.30
CA ILE A 596 11.58 -13.68 -2.39
C ILE A 596 10.32 -13.26 -3.18
N GLN A 597 10.47 -12.88 -4.45
CA GLN A 597 9.45 -12.18 -5.24
C GLN A 597 8.58 -13.09 -6.14
N ASP A 598 8.57 -14.41 -5.93
CA ASP A 598 7.92 -15.41 -6.82
C ASP A 598 6.37 -15.41 -6.74
N LEU A 599 5.74 -14.27 -7.05
CA LEU A 599 4.37 -14.19 -7.54
C LEU A 599 4.32 -14.74 -8.97
N LYS A 600 4.03 -16.05 -9.04
CA LYS A 600 4.20 -17.00 -10.16
C LYS A 600 5.55 -17.71 -10.08
N THR A 601 5.50 -19.02 -9.94
CA THR A 601 6.55 -19.91 -10.47
C THR A 601 6.80 -19.57 -11.94
N ILE A 602 8.02 -19.19 -12.28
CA ILE A 602 8.41 -18.95 -13.68
C ILE A 602 8.20 -20.24 -14.48
N GLN A 603 7.35 -20.19 -15.51
CA GLN A 603 7.24 -21.31 -16.46
C GLN A 603 8.59 -21.46 -17.19
N PRO A 604 9.21 -22.65 -17.27
CA PRO A 604 10.54 -22.84 -17.87
C PRO A 604 10.66 -22.50 -19.37
N ASP A 605 9.57 -22.09 -20.01
CA ASP A 605 9.35 -22.10 -21.46
C ASP A 605 10.01 -20.94 -22.23
N LYS A 606 11.27 -20.63 -21.86
CA LYS A 606 12.29 -20.02 -22.74
C LYS A 606 13.72 -20.05 -22.16
N ALA A 607 14.00 -20.90 -21.16
CA ALA A 607 15.32 -20.98 -20.54
C ALA A 607 16.43 -21.32 -21.57
N ILE A 608 17.32 -20.35 -21.82
CA ILE A 608 18.56 -20.61 -22.56
C ILE A 608 19.39 -21.59 -21.73
N LYS A 609 19.77 -22.74 -22.32
CA LYS A 609 20.62 -23.73 -21.65
C LYS A 609 22.07 -23.22 -21.58
N VAL A 610 22.33 -22.32 -20.65
CA VAL A 610 23.65 -21.71 -20.46
C VAL A 610 24.62 -22.65 -19.77
N LYS A 611 25.88 -22.66 -20.23
CA LYS A 611 26.95 -23.51 -19.71
C LYS A 611 28.12 -22.65 -19.20
N LEU A 612 28.35 -22.68 -17.89
CA LEU A 612 29.54 -22.06 -17.31
C LEU A 612 30.79 -22.83 -17.76
N LEU A 613 31.84 -22.11 -18.17
CA LEU A 613 33.11 -22.69 -18.65
C LEU A 613 34.24 -22.59 -17.62
N ASP A 614 34.19 -21.63 -16.72
CA ASP A 614 35.19 -21.34 -15.69
C ASP A 614 34.76 -21.80 -14.28
N ALA A 615 35.73 -22.02 -13.40
CA ALA A 615 35.50 -22.68 -12.11
C ALA A 615 34.83 -21.77 -11.08
N ALA A 616 33.60 -22.09 -10.70
CA ALA A 616 32.93 -21.61 -9.48
C ALA A 616 32.97 -22.69 -8.38
N ASP A 617 32.60 -22.33 -7.15
CA ASP A 617 32.27 -23.35 -6.14
C ASP A 617 30.88 -23.95 -6.43
N ASP A 618 30.68 -25.23 -6.10
CA ASP A 618 29.44 -25.98 -6.36
C ASP A 618 28.17 -25.26 -5.90
N TRP A 619 28.23 -24.57 -4.75
CA TRP A 619 27.11 -23.81 -4.18
C TRP A 619 26.69 -22.59 -5.02
N ALA A 620 27.57 -22.04 -5.85
CA ALA A 620 27.31 -20.85 -6.66
C ALA A 620 26.94 -21.16 -8.12
N VAL A 621 27.28 -22.35 -8.63
CA VAL A 621 27.10 -22.71 -10.07
C VAL A 621 25.66 -22.49 -10.54
N GLN A 622 24.68 -22.96 -9.77
CA GLN A 622 23.26 -22.85 -10.16
C GLN A 622 22.80 -21.40 -10.23
N SER A 623 23.18 -20.57 -9.26
CA SER A 623 22.82 -19.15 -9.22
C SER A 623 23.48 -18.35 -10.35
N ILE A 624 24.73 -18.65 -10.68
CA ILE A 624 25.43 -18.06 -11.84
C ILE A 624 24.73 -18.42 -13.15
N GLN A 625 24.35 -19.68 -13.34
CA GLN A 625 23.59 -20.12 -14.53
C GLN A 625 22.18 -19.52 -14.56
N ALA A 626 21.50 -19.40 -13.42
CA ALA A 626 20.19 -18.77 -13.33
C ALA A 626 20.23 -17.31 -13.80
N LEU A 627 21.19 -16.51 -13.33
CA LEU A 627 21.37 -15.12 -13.77
C LEU A 627 21.73 -15.03 -15.27
N ALA A 628 22.67 -15.85 -15.73
CA ALA A 628 23.07 -15.87 -17.14
C ALA A 628 21.92 -16.25 -18.09
N SER A 629 21.06 -17.22 -17.70
CA SER A 629 19.88 -17.60 -18.50
C SER A 629 18.80 -16.50 -18.60
N GLN A 630 18.83 -15.52 -17.68
CA GLN A 630 17.98 -14.32 -17.68
C GLN A 630 18.64 -13.12 -18.39
N GLY A 631 19.89 -13.26 -18.88
CA GLY A 631 20.67 -12.15 -19.43
C GLY A 631 21.24 -11.19 -18.38
N ILE A 632 21.27 -11.58 -17.10
CA ILE A 632 21.81 -10.78 -15.99
C ILE A 632 23.32 -11.02 -15.92
N LEU A 633 24.05 -10.31 -16.78
CA LEU A 633 25.49 -10.39 -16.97
C LEU A 633 26.05 -8.98 -17.18
N ASP A 634 27.26 -8.70 -16.71
CA ASP A 634 27.92 -7.43 -17.02
C ASP A 634 28.32 -7.33 -18.51
N PRO A 635 28.50 -6.12 -19.05
CA PRO A 635 28.83 -5.92 -20.46
C PRO A 635 30.13 -6.60 -20.95
N ASP A 636 31.04 -6.98 -20.06
CA ASP A 636 32.29 -7.67 -20.41
C ASP A 636 32.16 -9.21 -20.29
N THR A 637 30.95 -9.75 -20.10
CA THR A 637 30.63 -11.18 -20.24
C THR A 637 29.60 -11.39 -21.35
N SER A 638 30.02 -12.10 -22.41
CA SER A 638 29.14 -12.55 -23.51
C SER A 638 28.77 -14.03 -23.38
N ILE A 639 27.59 -14.40 -23.87
CA ILE A 639 27.17 -15.80 -24.06
C ILE A 639 27.45 -16.20 -25.51
N ASN A 640 28.15 -17.31 -25.72
CA ASN A 640 28.43 -17.90 -27.02
C ASN A 640 27.17 -18.49 -27.67
N ALA A 641 27.21 -18.75 -28.98
CA ALA A 641 26.07 -19.29 -29.73
C ALA A 641 25.63 -20.71 -29.30
N ASP A 642 26.47 -21.45 -28.57
CA ASP A 642 26.14 -22.76 -27.96
C ASP A 642 25.58 -22.64 -26.53
N GLY A 643 25.42 -21.43 -26.02
CA GLY A 643 25.03 -21.14 -24.64
C GLY A 643 26.20 -21.08 -23.65
N SER A 644 27.44 -21.33 -24.07
CA SER A 644 28.59 -21.31 -23.15
C SER A 644 29.07 -19.90 -22.81
N PHE A 645 29.60 -19.69 -21.60
CA PHE A 645 30.09 -18.38 -21.14
C PHE A 645 31.15 -18.51 -20.04
N MET A 646 31.94 -17.45 -19.85
CA MET A 646 32.84 -17.30 -18.70
C MET A 646 32.31 -16.19 -17.77
N PHE A 647 32.08 -16.52 -16.50
CA PHE A 647 31.50 -15.59 -15.53
C PHE A 647 32.56 -14.88 -14.66
N ARG A 648 33.83 -15.28 -14.72
CA ARG A 648 34.88 -14.87 -13.78
C ARG A 648 34.47 -15.09 -12.30
N PRO A 649 34.03 -16.29 -11.87
CA PRO A 649 33.39 -16.50 -10.56
C PRO A 649 34.25 -16.07 -9.35
N LYS A 650 35.57 -16.26 -9.45
CA LYS A 650 36.55 -16.04 -8.37
C LYS A 650 37.05 -14.60 -8.28
N ASP A 651 36.82 -13.79 -9.30
CA ASP A 651 37.31 -12.41 -9.33
C ASP A 651 36.54 -11.55 -8.31
N LEU A 652 37.24 -10.55 -7.78
CA LEU A 652 36.68 -9.56 -6.87
C LEU A 652 35.72 -8.64 -7.63
N LEU A 653 34.50 -8.46 -7.11
CA LEU A 653 33.46 -7.67 -7.76
C LEU A 653 33.79 -6.17 -7.69
N LEU A 654 33.93 -5.56 -8.86
CA LEU A 654 34.11 -4.11 -8.98
C LEU A 654 32.76 -3.37 -8.90
N ARG A 655 32.76 -2.14 -8.40
CA ARG A 655 31.54 -1.32 -8.28
C ARG A 655 30.81 -1.09 -9.60
N GLN A 656 31.50 -1.04 -10.73
CA GLN A 656 30.86 -0.99 -12.05
C GLN A 656 30.15 -2.31 -12.42
N GLU A 657 30.76 -3.47 -12.13
CA GLU A 657 30.16 -4.79 -12.40
C GLU A 657 28.93 -5.03 -11.51
N ALA A 658 29.03 -4.69 -10.23
CA ALA A 658 27.91 -4.69 -9.29
C ALA A 658 26.74 -3.84 -9.82
N SER A 659 27.05 -2.70 -10.44
CA SER A 659 26.01 -1.81 -11.01
C SER A 659 25.25 -2.49 -12.15
N ALA A 660 25.97 -3.12 -13.08
CA ALA A 660 25.34 -3.85 -14.20
C ALA A 660 24.50 -5.05 -13.72
N LEU A 661 25.03 -5.86 -12.80
CA LEU A 661 24.31 -7.01 -12.26
C LEU A 661 23.02 -6.60 -11.54
N LEU A 662 23.05 -5.55 -10.71
CA LEU A 662 21.86 -5.07 -9.99
C LEU A 662 20.83 -4.40 -10.92
N ASP A 663 21.28 -3.55 -11.85
CA ASP A 663 20.42 -2.84 -12.80
C ASP A 663 19.68 -3.80 -13.74
N LEU A 664 20.34 -4.88 -14.17
CA LEU A 664 19.74 -5.96 -14.96
C LEU A 664 18.87 -6.89 -14.10
N ALA A 665 19.30 -7.25 -12.89
CA ALA A 665 18.57 -8.19 -12.03
C ALA A 665 17.16 -7.72 -11.68
N PHE A 666 16.99 -6.41 -11.45
CA PHE A 666 15.74 -5.76 -11.07
C PHE A 666 15.15 -4.86 -12.18
N GLY A 667 15.71 -4.92 -13.39
CA GLY A 667 15.06 -4.45 -14.62
C GLY A 667 15.09 -2.94 -14.87
N TYR A 668 16.00 -2.18 -14.26
CA TYR A 668 16.07 -0.73 -14.48
C TYR A 668 16.90 -0.32 -15.69
N SER A 669 17.54 -1.27 -16.37
CA SER A 669 18.09 -1.08 -17.72
C SER A 669 17.04 -0.61 -18.75
N ALA A 670 15.74 -0.73 -18.43
CA ALA A 670 14.62 -0.16 -19.16
C ALA A 670 14.44 1.37 -18.97
N LEU A 671 15.18 2.00 -18.04
CA LEU A 671 15.23 3.46 -17.91
C LEU A 671 15.73 4.09 -19.22
N PRO A 672 15.08 5.15 -19.74
CA PRO A 672 15.51 5.84 -20.95
C PRO A 672 16.70 6.79 -20.69
N ILE A 673 17.81 6.30 -20.10
CA ILE A 673 19.11 7.00 -20.04
C ILE A 673 19.99 6.69 -21.28
N LYS A 674 19.35 6.32 -22.40
CA LYS A 674 19.93 6.57 -23.72
C LYS A 674 19.85 8.08 -23.98
N ARG A 675 20.98 8.75 -23.78
CA ARG A 675 21.18 10.12 -24.28
C ARG A 675 20.98 10.14 -25.80
N GLN A 676 20.43 11.25 -26.30
CA GLN A 676 20.49 11.62 -27.73
C GLN A 676 21.94 11.94 -28.12
#